data_AF-A0A1H5RMV3-F1
#
_entry.id   AF-A0A1H5RMV3-F1
#
_cell.length_a   1.000
_cell.length_b   1.000
_cell.length_c   1.000
_cell.angle_alpha   90.00
_cell.angle_beta   90.00
_cell.angle_gamma   90.00
#
_symmetry.space_group_name_H-M   'P 1'
#
loop_
_entity.id
_entity.type
_entity.pdbx_description
1 polymer ?
#
loop_
_entity_poly.entity_id
_entity_poly.type
_entity_poly.pdbx_seq_one_letter_code
_entity_poly.pdbx_strand_id
1 'polypeptide(L)'
;MKMHEFKRKISYLIKRLPVVLAVILLITSIPAVNSKAVFDEKDAIKFRVFKSRYTIDNSVLFIGTYVLHINAMTDDLYEKASESASQSGQSEVYYKSELADGSWFDIGDIQNGVEGISNSGVIVPEEELDELYVRYYAGADGILIDLLNDKGVNPFDIPDPYDLKQLEELNPLWLQYTYSTESQDISQDDFLTTRNSKDSGNLRSDVYYYQILSTFFNLNLRDETTNKYDKQLAALNSIYAGYKANGNQDEAEVVYKLMKKVDSARRAIVFEKLSQLDVNALDTLFSLANGAYYTASGNFKDSSSENNAGSEPSYVREIQDSLQYDFEAASGASWFQGWMRSLGLSQDSDGWWRVLEEANENDSDDDDDDDDEDEENTKDKGDAFKVDSGITEAIVTCISNCSTSYITYSSDGLNDIDTVLGHAEYEYSTQVLENTSGAELGGPVEYLKHIFNINDGIIADANGECSLLENSLLGLARNKYSSMVNGGIDPEYNSVQGESAKQSVLENQTSKTDGLCAELKFILDAIKNRKAAADSLTLVYEVTDWAEGLKVGVVQDDYSSAAYLSIETFLNYLKKLAEEIIASDESLRSELDKLRDKKSELQKERDKCLDNNDLAGAKKYDAMIAAVDKDIDSQNGSGSGDGSGDGSGDGSGGSGSSISDDLLAKAVDSLQNDANADLSDIAEALSDLGEDEALDDLLDLAEKSGAGADTLDGIRNAKDKDTSGGALSEDDLLSLLESFFGKSLDDLDMKELAIVTAALSKFYRMGNTPAAALASRLATKGVTSNNIYFYSQCQGTQSSEYVSLKSIGDVTSFRYFYDDTKKISTMTSGAKIYIFTNGSDVMYKNSYGEDQEKMNSPVKLSGVPHISEADSVVYFKIETEYVPNSSYAVCYTTPMKARAEEFLELLNSQ
;
A
#
# COMPACT_ATOMS: atom_id res chain seq x y z
N MET A 1 -34.02 -5.98 8.25
CA MET A 1 -32.60 -6.15 8.61
C MET A 1 -32.49 -6.76 10.01
N LYS A 2 -31.64 -7.77 10.25
CA LYS A 2 -31.49 -8.33 11.61
C LYS A 2 -30.76 -7.29 12.48
N MET A 3 -31.29 -6.99 13.67
CA MET A 3 -30.78 -5.97 14.60
C MET A 3 -29.26 -6.11 14.92
N HIS A 4 -28.71 -7.32 14.78
CA HIS A 4 -27.28 -7.61 14.94
C HIS A 4 -26.42 -7.09 13.77
N GLU A 5 -26.91 -7.16 12.54
CA GLU A 5 -26.23 -6.71 11.32
C GLU A 5 -26.25 -5.18 11.24
N PHE A 6 -27.36 -4.57 11.67
CA PHE A 6 -27.54 -3.14 11.85
C PHE A 6 -26.58 -2.54 12.88
N LYS A 7 -26.50 -3.13 14.08
CA LYS A 7 -25.53 -2.72 15.10
C LYS A 7 -24.08 -2.88 14.62
N ARG A 8 -23.79 -3.88 13.77
CA ARG A 8 -22.47 -4.08 13.18
C ARG A 8 -22.14 -2.98 12.17
N LYS A 9 -23.04 -2.64 11.23
CA LYS A 9 -22.85 -1.58 10.23
C LYS A 9 -22.76 -0.18 10.85
N ILE A 10 -23.67 0.18 11.76
CA ILE A 10 -23.58 1.48 12.48
C ILE A 10 -22.34 1.54 13.39
N SER A 11 -22.00 0.45 14.10
CA SER A 11 -20.76 0.42 14.87
C SER A 11 -19.53 0.53 13.96
N TYR A 12 -19.57 0.00 12.74
CA TYR A 12 -18.49 0.11 11.75
C TYR A 12 -18.39 1.56 11.23
N LEU A 13 -19.52 2.22 10.99
CA LEU A 13 -19.65 3.60 10.50
C LEU A 13 -19.22 4.63 11.56
N ILE A 14 -19.70 4.49 12.80
CA ILE A 14 -19.29 5.31 13.96
C ILE A 14 -17.80 5.07 14.30
N LYS A 15 -17.26 3.86 14.08
CA LYS A 15 -15.82 3.56 14.28
C LYS A 15 -14.92 4.11 13.17
N ARG A 16 -15.43 4.28 11.94
CA ARG A 16 -14.70 4.86 10.79
C ARG A 16 -14.85 6.37 10.64
N LEU A 17 -15.84 7.01 11.28
CA LEU A 17 -16.00 8.47 11.29
C LEU A 17 -14.71 9.24 11.64
N PRO A 18 -13.89 8.79 12.62
CA PRO A 18 -12.60 9.43 12.89
C PRO A 18 -11.42 8.86 12.07
N VAL A 19 -11.56 7.79 11.25
CA VAL A 19 -10.50 7.29 10.30
C VAL A 19 -10.36 8.36 9.26
N VAL A 20 -11.50 8.86 8.77
CA VAL A 20 -11.51 9.65 7.55
C VAL A 20 -11.20 11.11 7.83
N LEU A 21 -11.51 11.64 9.03
CA LEU A 21 -10.95 12.91 9.50
C LEU A 21 -9.41 12.91 9.59
N ALA A 22 -8.77 11.74 9.70
CA ALA A 22 -7.32 11.60 9.63
C ALA A 22 -6.80 11.41 8.18
N VAL A 23 -7.59 10.83 7.27
CA VAL A 23 -7.30 10.82 5.82
C VAL A 23 -7.38 12.24 5.23
N ILE A 24 -8.31 13.07 5.72
CA ILE A 24 -8.39 14.51 5.45
C ILE A 24 -7.08 15.24 5.81
N LEU A 25 -6.27 14.71 6.74
CA LEU A 25 -4.94 15.27 7.08
C LEU A 25 -3.77 14.57 6.35
N LEU A 26 -3.93 13.32 5.90
CA LEU A 26 -2.88 12.59 5.17
C LEU A 26 -2.79 12.96 3.69
N ILE A 27 -3.87 13.50 3.10
CA ILE A 27 -3.83 14.16 1.78
C ILE A 27 -3.27 15.60 1.89
N THR A 28 -3.11 16.15 3.11
CA THR A 28 -2.52 17.49 3.32
C THR A 28 -0.98 17.51 3.48
N SER A 29 -0.26 16.49 3.01
CA SER A 29 1.17 16.63 2.75
C SER A 29 1.49 17.39 1.45
N ILE A 30 0.49 17.93 0.77
CA ILE A 30 0.66 19.11 -0.07
C ILE A 30 0.77 20.31 0.88
N PRO A 31 1.81 21.15 0.83
CA PRO A 31 1.89 22.33 1.68
C PRO A 31 0.59 23.14 1.56
N ALA A 32 -0.09 23.28 2.69
CA ALA A 32 -1.35 24.01 2.81
C ALA A 32 -1.19 25.43 2.26
N VAL A 33 -1.68 25.65 1.05
CA VAL A 33 -2.27 26.94 0.70
C VAL A 33 -3.62 26.94 1.41
N ASN A 34 -3.72 27.70 2.50
CA ASN A 34 -5.01 27.97 3.13
C ASN A 34 -5.94 28.63 2.09
N SER A 35 -6.87 27.89 1.50
CA SER A 35 -8.03 28.46 0.82
C SER A 35 -9.31 27.86 1.41
N LYS A 36 -10.13 28.75 1.99
CA LYS A 36 -11.50 28.45 2.37
C LYS A 36 -12.35 28.38 1.08
N ALA A 37 -13.25 27.40 1.03
CA ALA A 37 -14.43 27.28 0.17
C ALA A 37 -14.21 27.34 -1.36
N VAL A 38 -14.49 26.22 -2.04
CA VAL A 38 -14.42 26.01 -3.51
C VAL A 38 -15.84 25.85 -4.10
N PHE A 39 -16.88 26.09 -3.31
CA PHE A 39 -18.25 25.67 -3.63
C PHE A 39 -19.10 26.82 -4.20
N ASP A 40 -19.49 26.74 -5.48
CA ASP A 40 -20.50 27.63 -6.08
C ASP A 40 -21.91 27.16 -5.67
N GLU A 41 -22.69 28.05 -5.07
CA GLU A 41 -24.08 27.77 -4.67
C GLU A 41 -24.98 27.35 -5.84
N LYS A 42 -24.64 27.70 -7.09
CA LYS A 42 -25.37 27.27 -8.30
C LYS A 42 -25.17 25.80 -8.61
N ASP A 43 -24.12 25.17 -8.09
CA ASP A 43 -23.81 23.79 -8.38
C ASP A 43 -24.70 22.83 -7.60
N ALA A 44 -25.46 23.27 -6.60
CA ALA A 44 -26.35 22.40 -5.84
C ALA A 44 -27.75 23.01 -5.62
N ILE A 45 -28.68 22.19 -5.13
CA ILE A 45 -29.99 22.66 -4.67
C ILE A 45 -30.02 22.73 -3.14
N LYS A 46 -30.87 23.59 -2.58
CA LYS A 46 -31.09 23.62 -1.13
C LYS A 46 -31.82 22.35 -0.65
N PHE A 47 -31.50 21.86 0.54
CA PHE A 47 -32.12 20.68 1.14
C PHE A 47 -33.65 20.79 1.23
N ARG A 48 -34.17 22.00 1.51
CA ARG A 48 -35.61 22.30 1.47
C ARG A 48 -36.27 21.97 0.12
N VAL A 49 -35.57 22.22 -0.98
CA VAL A 49 -36.03 21.89 -2.33
C VAL A 49 -35.94 20.39 -2.54
N PHE A 50 -34.82 19.76 -2.15
CA PHE A 50 -34.62 18.32 -2.23
C PHE A 50 -35.73 17.53 -1.51
N LYS A 51 -36.00 17.82 -0.23
CA LYS A 51 -37.01 17.11 0.57
C LYS A 51 -38.46 17.32 0.09
N SER A 52 -38.70 18.36 -0.71
CA SER A 52 -40.01 18.56 -1.37
C SER A 52 -40.20 17.68 -2.61
N ARG A 53 -39.10 17.21 -3.21
CA ARG A 53 -39.08 16.39 -4.44
C ARG A 53 -38.93 14.90 -4.14
N TYR A 54 -38.17 14.55 -3.10
CA TYR A 54 -37.84 13.16 -2.78
C TYR A 54 -38.36 12.77 -1.40
N THR A 55 -38.78 11.51 -1.29
CA THR A 55 -39.00 10.89 0.02
C THR A 55 -37.66 10.36 0.52
N ILE A 56 -37.20 10.88 1.66
CA ILE A 56 -35.93 10.48 2.26
C ILE A 56 -36.19 9.27 3.16
N ASP A 57 -35.61 8.13 2.83
CA ASP A 57 -35.67 6.93 3.66
C ASP A 57 -34.98 7.15 5.02
N ASN A 58 -35.25 6.28 5.99
CA ASN A 58 -34.43 6.21 7.20
C ASN A 58 -33.05 5.60 6.87
N SER A 59 -32.12 5.66 7.82
CA SER A 59 -30.75 5.15 7.66
C SER A 59 -29.94 5.90 6.60
N VAL A 60 -30.15 7.21 6.52
CA VAL A 60 -29.53 8.10 5.54
C VAL A 60 -28.54 9.04 6.22
N LEU A 61 -27.38 9.21 5.60
CA LEU A 61 -26.34 10.17 5.96
C LEU A 61 -26.45 11.41 5.07
N PHE A 62 -26.20 12.58 5.64
CA PHE A 62 -26.02 13.83 4.93
C PHE A 62 -24.62 14.36 5.26
N ILE A 63 -23.69 14.25 4.31
CA ILE A 63 -22.27 14.59 4.45
C ILE A 63 -21.94 15.57 3.33
N GLY A 64 -21.49 16.80 3.67
CA GLY A 64 -21.23 17.83 2.67
C GLY A 64 -22.42 18.03 1.74
N THR A 65 -22.23 17.90 0.44
CA THR A 65 -23.30 18.04 -0.57
C THR A 65 -23.98 16.72 -0.96
N TYR A 66 -23.73 15.63 -0.22
CA TYR A 66 -24.22 14.29 -0.53
C TYR A 66 -25.23 13.80 0.52
N VAL A 67 -26.34 13.23 0.03
CA VAL A 67 -27.31 12.49 0.86
C VAL A 67 -27.28 11.02 0.46
N LEU A 68 -26.75 10.15 1.33
CA LEU A 68 -26.44 8.76 1.03
C LEU A 68 -27.15 7.81 1.99
N HIS A 69 -27.97 6.91 1.46
CA HIS A 69 -28.47 5.79 2.24
C HIS A 69 -27.31 4.84 2.62
N ILE A 70 -27.31 4.29 3.83
CA ILE A 70 -26.22 3.44 4.34
C ILE A 70 -25.94 2.22 3.45
N ASN A 71 -26.95 1.71 2.76
CA ASN A 71 -26.80 0.62 1.80
C ASN A 71 -26.23 1.06 0.45
N ALA A 72 -26.29 2.33 0.07
CA ALA A 72 -25.64 2.83 -1.15
C ALA A 72 -24.17 3.20 -0.92
N MET A 73 -23.80 3.44 0.34
CA MET A 73 -22.49 3.94 0.70
C MET A 73 -21.38 2.93 0.36
N THR A 74 -20.41 3.39 -0.41
CA THR A 74 -19.12 2.75 -0.67
C THR A 74 -18.02 3.59 -0.04
N ASP A 75 -16.81 3.03 0.13
CA ASP A 75 -15.69 3.80 0.67
C ASP A 75 -15.36 5.03 -0.23
N ASP A 76 -15.45 4.87 -1.55
CA ASP A 76 -15.23 5.94 -2.55
C ASP A 76 -16.34 7.02 -2.53
N LEU A 77 -17.63 6.63 -2.44
CA LEU A 77 -18.72 7.60 -2.30
C LEU A 77 -18.63 8.39 -0.99
N TYR A 78 -18.17 7.74 0.08
CA TYR A 78 -17.95 8.41 1.36
C TYR A 78 -16.80 9.42 1.26
N GLU A 79 -15.70 9.04 0.61
CA GLU A 79 -14.55 9.93 0.37
C GLU A 79 -14.97 11.19 -0.40
N LYS A 80 -15.65 11.03 -1.55
CA LYS A 80 -16.20 12.14 -2.33
C LYS A 80 -17.17 13.02 -1.54
N ALA A 81 -18.04 12.40 -0.73
CA ALA A 81 -18.95 13.13 0.14
C ALA A 81 -18.19 13.94 1.19
N SER A 82 -17.13 13.37 1.77
CA SER A 82 -16.28 14.03 2.76
C SER A 82 -15.46 15.17 2.16
N GLU A 83 -14.94 15.05 0.95
CA GLU A 83 -14.27 16.14 0.24
C GLU A 83 -15.23 17.31 -0.01
N SER A 84 -16.47 17.00 -0.41
CA SER A 84 -17.50 18.02 -0.63
C SER A 84 -17.87 18.79 0.65
N ALA A 85 -17.72 18.17 1.83
CA ALA A 85 -17.93 18.82 3.12
C ALA A 85 -16.92 19.94 3.35
N SER A 86 -15.64 19.67 3.05
CA SER A 86 -14.57 20.68 3.11
C SER A 86 -14.79 21.81 2.09
N GLN A 87 -15.20 21.47 0.87
CA GLN A 87 -15.42 22.44 -0.20
C GLN A 87 -16.62 23.36 0.06
N SER A 88 -17.74 22.80 0.53
CA SER A 88 -18.99 23.54 0.84
C SER A 88 -18.97 24.24 2.20
N GLY A 89 -17.97 23.97 3.04
CA GLY A 89 -17.92 24.46 4.41
C GLY A 89 -18.95 23.81 5.33
N GLN A 90 -19.62 22.73 4.90
CA GLN A 90 -20.55 21.95 5.71
C GLN A 90 -19.78 20.82 6.41
N SER A 91 -19.19 21.12 7.57
CA SER A 91 -18.37 20.17 8.33
C SER A 91 -19.17 19.15 9.14
N GLU A 92 -20.43 19.47 9.44
CA GLU A 92 -21.35 18.66 10.21
C GLU A 92 -21.90 17.50 9.37
N VAL A 93 -21.99 16.33 9.99
CA VAL A 93 -22.58 15.14 9.35
C VAL A 93 -23.88 14.82 10.05
N TYR A 94 -24.97 14.72 9.28
CA TYR A 94 -26.28 14.39 9.84
C TYR A 94 -26.69 12.96 9.50
N TYR A 95 -27.42 12.31 10.39
CA TYR A 95 -27.98 10.99 10.20
C TYR A 95 -29.47 10.96 10.50
N LYS A 96 -30.24 10.45 9.55
CA LYS A 96 -31.67 10.20 9.73
C LYS A 96 -31.86 8.80 10.29
N SER A 97 -32.21 8.72 11.57
CA SER A 97 -32.23 7.47 12.33
C SER A 97 -33.57 6.74 12.26
N GLU A 98 -33.53 5.44 11.95
CA GLU A 98 -34.66 4.53 12.12
C GLU A 98 -34.99 4.22 13.58
N LEU A 99 -34.05 4.47 14.51
CA LEU A 99 -34.25 4.22 15.95
C LEU A 99 -35.07 5.32 16.66
N ALA A 100 -35.33 6.42 15.95
CA ALA A 100 -36.06 7.57 16.46
C ALA A 100 -37.13 8.03 15.44
N ASP A 101 -37.81 7.06 14.83
CA ASP A 101 -38.92 7.27 13.89
C ASP A 101 -38.60 8.26 12.74
N GLY A 102 -37.35 8.27 12.26
CA GLY A 102 -36.91 9.11 11.14
C GLY A 102 -36.45 10.52 11.53
N SER A 103 -36.13 10.75 12.81
CA SER A 103 -35.55 12.01 13.28
C SER A 103 -34.08 12.16 12.83
N TRP A 104 -33.65 13.41 12.61
CA TRP A 104 -32.27 13.74 12.26
C TRP A 104 -31.41 13.98 13.50
N PHE A 105 -30.14 13.58 13.42
CA PHE A 105 -29.13 13.75 14.46
C PHE A 105 -27.84 14.24 13.84
N ASP A 106 -27.17 15.20 14.46
CA ASP A 106 -25.76 15.47 14.14
C ASP A 106 -24.91 14.35 14.74
N ILE A 107 -24.19 13.64 13.87
CA ILE A 107 -23.36 12.50 14.27
C ILE A 107 -21.92 12.88 14.60
N GLY A 108 -21.54 14.14 14.40
CA GLY A 108 -20.28 14.71 14.87
C GLY A 108 -20.21 14.85 16.39
N ASP A 109 -21.35 15.00 17.07
CA ASP A 109 -21.47 15.17 18.53
C ASP A 109 -22.05 13.93 19.25
N ILE A 110 -21.90 12.72 18.69
CA ILE A 110 -22.36 11.50 19.36
C ILE A 110 -21.44 11.18 20.55
N GLN A 111 -21.78 11.72 21.72
CA GLN A 111 -21.13 11.39 22.99
C GLN A 111 -21.54 10.01 23.54
N ASN A 112 -22.64 9.40 23.03
CA ASN A 112 -23.27 8.19 23.60
C ASN A 112 -23.45 7.00 22.62
N GLY A 113 -22.71 6.96 21.50
CA GLY A 113 -22.84 5.90 20.49
C GLY A 113 -24.27 5.77 19.93
N VAL A 114 -24.79 4.54 19.80
CA VAL A 114 -26.13 4.27 19.23
C VAL A 114 -27.27 4.93 20.01
N GLU A 115 -27.09 5.23 21.30
CA GLU A 115 -28.10 5.97 22.09
C GLU A 115 -28.22 7.42 21.64
N GLY A 116 -27.12 8.02 21.15
CA GLY A 116 -27.09 9.40 20.63
C GLY A 116 -27.89 9.61 19.36
N ILE A 117 -28.26 8.54 18.65
CA ILE A 117 -29.11 8.55 17.44
C ILE A 117 -30.48 7.91 17.71
N SER A 118 -30.88 7.77 18.97
CA SER A 118 -32.18 7.22 19.36
C SER A 118 -33.10 8.33 19.90
N ASN A 119 -34.31 7.99 20.34
CA ASN A 119 -35.21 8.94 21.02
C ASN A 119 -34.61 9.61 22.28
N SER A 120 -33.48 9.10 22.77
CA SER A 120 -32.72 9.67 23.90
C SER A 120 -31.62 10.67 23.48
N GLY A 121 -31.35 10.80 22.18
CA GLY A 121 -30.32 11.69 21.61
C GLY A 121 -30.83 13.13 21.40
N VAL A 122 -29.93 14.01 20.96
CA VAL A 122 -30.27 15.40 20.59
C VAL A 122 -30.78 15.41 19.16
N ILE A 123 -32.09 15.59 19.00
CA ILE A 123 -32.73 15.67 17.68
C ILE A 123 -32.41 17.02 17.07
N VAL A 124 -31.92 17.00 15.83
CA VAL A 124 -31.78 18.17 14.96
C VAL A 124 -33.11 18.38 14.23
N PRO A 125 -33.79 19.52 14.43
CA PRO A 125 -34.98 19.86 13.66
C PRO A 125 -34.66 19.89 12.17
N GLU A 126 -35.54 19.32 11.34
CA GLU A 126 -35.31 19.25 9.90
C GLU A 126 -35.25 20.64 9.25
N GLU A 127 -35.85 21.66 9.86
CA GLU A 127 -35.75 23.05 9.45
C GLU A 127 -34.34 23.64 9.56
N GLU A 128 -33.48 23.10 10.45
CA GLU A 128 -32.08 23.52 10.54
C GLU A 128 -31.26 23.06 9.33
N LEU A 129 -31.71 21.98 8.66
CA LEU A 129 -31.07 21.45 7.47
C LEU A 129 -31.49 22.19 6.20
N ASP A 130 -32.58 22.98 6.21
CA ASP A 130 -33.21 23.55 5.01
C ASP A 130 -32.28 24.39 4.14
N GLU A 131 -31.28 25.05 4.76
CA GLU A 131 -30.32 25.92 4.09
C GLU A 131 -29.05 25.21 3.61
N LEU A 132 -28.87 23.94 3.95
CA LEU A 132 -27.75 23.14 3.48
C LEU A 132 -27.90 22.80 2.00
N TYR A 133 -26.78 22.56 1.32
CA TYR A 133 -26.75 22.29 -0.10
C TYR A 133 -26.69 20.78 -0.37
N VAL A 134 -27.42 20.32 -1.39
CA VAL A 134 -27.43 18.93 -1.85
C VAL A 134 -27.19 18.90 -3.35
N ARG A 135 -26.10 18.26 -3.74
CA ARG A 135 -25.70 18.00 -5.14
C ARG A 135 -26.09 16.60 -5.56
N TYR A 136 -25.80 15.61 -4.72
CA TYR A 136 -25.96 14.20 -5.04
C TYR A 136 -26.80 13.46 -4.01
N TYR A 137 -27.61 12.51 -4.50
CA TYR A 137 -28.44 11.64 -3.67
C TYR A 137 -28.30 10.19 -4.12
N ALA A 138 -28.12 9.27 -3.16
CA ALA A 138 -28.23 7.83 -3.43
C ALA A 138 -29.18 7.17 -2.43
N GLY A 139 -30.27 6.59 -2.93
CA GLY A 139 -31.25 5.85 -2.14
C GLY A 139 -30.77 4.43 -1.80
N ALA A 140 -31.62 3.61 -1.18
CA ALA A 140 -31.25 2.23 -0.84
C ALA A 140 -30.93 1.34 -2.07
N ASP A 141 -31.34 1.77 -3.27
CA ASP A 141 -31.05 1.14 -4.56
C ASP A 141 -29.59 1.30 -5.01
N GLY A 142 -28.81 2.18 -4.38
CA GLY A 142 -27.40 2.39 -4.69
C GLY A 142 -27.15 3.25 -5.93
N ILE A 143 -28.20 3.81 -6.55
CA ILE A 143 -28.06 4.65 -7.74
C ILE A 143 -27.74 6.07 -7.30
N LEU A 144 -26.58 6.59 -7.72
CA LEU A 144 -26.23 7.99 -7.48
C LEU A 144 -26.97 8.89 -8.48
N ILE A 145 -27.64 9.91 -7.98
CA ILE A 145 -28.44 10.88 -8.75
C ILE A 145 -27.82 12.26 -8.59
N ASP A 146 -27.57 12.93 -9.71
CA ASP A 146 -27.26 14.37 -9.77
C ASP A 146 -28.58 15.16 -9.70
N LEU A 147 -28.71 16.01 -8.68
CA LEU A 147 -29.95 16.75 -8.39
C LEU A 147 -30.15 18.04 -9.21
N LEU A 148 -29.13 18.53 -9.93
CA LEU A 148 -29.32 19.68 -10.83
C LEU A 148 -30.04 19.27 -12.10
N ASN A 149 -29.70 18.10 -12.64
CA ASN A 149 -30.27 17.59 -13.90
C ASN A 149 -31.27 16.44 -13.69
N ASP A 150 -31.42 15.95 -12.46
CA ASP A 150 -32.29 14.84 -12.06
C ASP A 150 -32.01 13.56 -12.85
N LYS A 151 -30.73 13.20 -12.98
CA LYS A 151 -30.27 12.02 -13.72
C LYS A 151 -29.35 11.14 -12.88
N GLY A 152 -29.47 9.83 -13.09
CA GLY A 152 -28.49 8.86 -12.58
C GLY A 152 -27.12 9.12 -13.21
N VAL A 153 -26.08 9.12 -12.37
CA VAL A 153 -24.70 9.40 -12.74
C VAL A 153 -23.79 8.29 -12.20
N ASN A 154 -22.70 8.00 -12.90
CA ASN A 154 -21.69 7.08 -12.41
C ASN A 154 -20.77 7.82 -11.41
N PRO A 155 -20.55 7.30 -10.19
CA PRO A 155 -19.65 7.93 -9.22
C PRO A 155 -18.24 8.20 -9.76
N PHE A 156 -17.75 7.37 -10.68
CA PHE A 156 -16.41 7.50 -11.26
C PHE A 156 -16.31 8.60 -12.34
N ASP A 157 -17.43 9.13 -12.80
CA ASP A 157 -17.49 10.29 -13.72
C ASP A 157 -17.51 11.63 -12.95
N ILE A 158 -17.23 11.61 -11.63
CA ILE A 158 -17.24 12.79 -10.75
C ILE A 158 -15.90 12.89 -9.98
N PRO A 159 -15.08 13.94 -10.18
CA PRO A 159 -15.19 14.90 -11.29
C PRO A 159 -14.94 14.21 -12.64
N ASP A 160 -15.48 14.80 -13.72
CA ASP A 160 -15.28 14.27 -15.07
C ASP A 160 -13.76 14.29 -15.38
N PRO A 161 -13.13 13.14 -15.69
CA PRO A 161 -11.69 13.10 -15.93
C PRO A 161 -11.26 13.92 -17.16
N TYR A 162 -12.19 14.36 -18.01
CA TYR A 162 -11.89 15.20 -19.17
C TYR A 162 -12.16 16.70 -18.94
N ASP A 163 -12.78 17.09 -17.81
CA ASP A 163 -12.98 18.49 -17.47
C ASP A 163 -11.78 19.03 -16.68
N LEU A 164 -10.81 19.57 -17.41
CA LEU A 164 -9.56 20.07 -16.85
C LEU A 164 -9.75 21.22 -15.84
N LYS A 165 -10.91 21.88 -15.84
CA LYS A 165 -11.24 22.96 -14.90
C LYS A 165 -11.57 22.44 -13.51
N GLN A 166 -12.00 21.17 -13.41
CA GLN A 166 -12.41 20.51 -12.17
C GLN A 166 -11.34 19.54 -11.64
N LEU A 167 -10.22 19.36 -12.35
CA LEU A 167 -9.12 18.53 -11.89
C LEU A 167 -8.31 19.25 -10.82
N GLU A 168 -8.23 18.64 -9.63
CA GLU A 168 -7.53 19.25 -8.50
C GLU A 168 -6.02 19.44 -8.76
N GLU A 169 -5.43 18.58 -9.59
CA GLU A 169 -4.03 18.63 -9.98
C GLU A 169 -3.68 19.92 -10.73
N LEU A 170 -4.67 20.49 -11.42
CA LEU A 170 -4.55 21.70 -12.24
C LEU A 170 -4.97 22.98 -11.50
N ASN A 171 -5.44 22.89 -10.25
CA ASN A 171 -5.85 24.03 -9.43
C ASN A 171 -4.81 25.16 -9.34
N PRO A 172 -3.49 24.90 -9.17
CA PRO A 172 -2.49 25.97 -9.13
C PRO A 172 -2.52 26.85 -10.39
N LEU A 173 -2.71 26.23 -11.56
CA LEU A 173 -2.80 26.94 -12.83
C LEU A 173 -4.17 27.58 -13.03
N TRP A 174 -5.25 26.91 -12.62
CA TRP A 174 -6.60 27.46 -12.69
C TRP A 174 -6.71 28.76 -11.90
N LEU A 175 -6.09 28.83 -10.73
CA LEU A 175 -6.05 30.04 -9.90
C LEU A 175 -5.29 31.18 -10.58
N GLN A 176 -4.21 30.89 -11.33
CA GLN A 176 -3.50 31.91 -12.12
C GLN A 176 -4.33 32.38 -13.32
N TYR A 177 -5.15 31.49 -13.89
CA TYR A 177 -6.02 31.80 -15.02
C TYR A 177 -7.23 32.63 -14.58
N THR A 178 -7.93 32.25 -13.51
CA THR A 178 -9.21 32.87 -13.14
C THR A 178 -9.14 33.85 -11.97
N TYR A 179 -8.04 33.89 -11.22
CA TYR A 179 -7.89 34.64 -9.97
C TYR A 179 -8.96 34.33 -8.90
N SER A 180 -9.63 33.19 -9.05
CA SER A 180 -10.76 32.79 -8.22
C SER A 180 -10.79 31.28 -8.07
N THR A 181 -11.13 30.81 -6.88
CA THR A 181 -11.38 29.38 -6.63
C THR A 181 -12.83 28.98 -6.92
N GLU A 182 -13.70 29.95 -7.19
CA GLU A 182 -15.15 29.73 -7.37
C GLU A 182 -15.61 30.00 -8.81
N SER A 183 -14.74 30.60 -9.65
CA SER A 183 -15.10 30.92 -11.04
C SER A 183 -15.08 29.65 -11.88
N GLN A 184 -16.13 29.43 -12.66
CA GLN A 184 -16.21 28.35 -13.67
C GLN A 184 -15.60 28.75 -15.02
N ASP A 185 -15.42 30.06 -15.24
CA ASP A 185 -14.80 30.63 -16.44
C ASP A 185 -14.34 32.07 -16.16
N ILE A 186 -13.52 32.63 -17.05
CA ILE A 186 -13.14 34.04 -17.03
C ILE A 186 -13.13 34.60 -18.45
N SER A 187 -13.73 35.77 -18.65
CA SER A 187 -13.67 36.44 -19.95
C SER A 187 -12.30 37.06 -20.18
N GLN A 188 -11.91 37.28 -21.45
CA GLN A 188 -10.66 37.96 -21.76
C GLN A 188 -10.57 39.35 -21.09
N ASP A 189 -11.66 40.11 -21.12
CA ASP A 189 -11.71 41.45 -20.56
C ASP A 189 -11.51 41.43 -19.04
N ASP A 190 -12.14 40.48 -18.34
CA ASP A 190 -11.98 40.31 -16.90
C ASP A 190 -10.56 39.85 -16.54
N PHE A 191 -9.97 38.94 -17.33
CA PHE A 191 -8.59 38.49 -17.17
C PHE A 191 -7.60 39.66 -17.28
N LEU A 192 -7.72 40.44 -18.35
CA LEU A 192 -6.84 41.58 -18.62
C LEU A 192 -7.04 42.71 -17.60
N THR A 193 -8.28 42.95 -17.17
CA THR A 193 -8.60 43.95 -16.15
C THR A 193 -8.01 43.55 -14.79
N THR A 194 -8.16 42.29 -14.39
CA THR A 194 -7.64 41.77 -13.13
C THR A 194 -6.12 41.86 -13.06
N ARG A 195 -5.44 41.66 -14.19
CA ARG A 195 -3.98 41.76 -14.32
C ARG A 195 -3.47 43.18 -14.52
N ASN A 196 -4.35 44.17 -14.60
CA ASN A 196 -4.01 45.55 -14.92
C ASN A 196 -3.16 45.65 -16.21
N SER A 197 -3.53 44.86 -17.23
CA SER A 197 -2.70 44.60 -18.40
C SER A 197 -2.44 45.84 -19.27
N LYS A 198 -3.42 46.76 -19.34
CA LYS A 198 -3.31 48.02 -20.09
C LYS A 198 -2.27 48.96 -19.46
N ASP A 199 -2.26 49.10 -18.15
CA ASP A 199 -1.38 50.03 -17.44
C ASP A 199 0.01 49.44 -17.14
N SER A 200 0.17 48.11 -17.13
CA SER A 200 1.43 47.43 -16.81
C SER A 200 2.39 47.30 -17.98
N GLY A 201 1.97 47.65 -19.20
CA GLY A 201 2.75 47.45 -20.42
C GLY A 201 2.90 45.98 -20.84
N ASN A 202 2.10 45.08 -20.24
CA ASN A 202 2.13 43.63 -20.51
C ASN A 202 0.98 43.15 -21.39
N LEU A 203 0.11 44.06 -21.86
CA LEU A 203 -1.14 43.74 -22.57
C LEU A 203 -1.01 42.63 -23.60
N ARG A 204 0.00 42.70 -24.46
CA ARG A 204 0.23 41.70 -25.51
C ARG A 204 0.64 40.33 -24.98
N SER A 205 1.47 40.29 -23.93
CA SER A 205 1.86 39.03 -23.27
C SER A 205 0.67 38.43 -22.51
N ASP A 206 -0.18 39.26 -21.90
CA ASP A 206 -1.37 38.79 -21.18
C ASP A 206 -2.48 38.29 -22.13
N VAL A 207 -2.67 38.93 -23.29
CA VAL A 207 -3.55 38.40 -24.35
C VAL A 207 -3.07 37.02 -24.82
N TYR A 208 -1.75 36.87 -25.00
CA TYR A 208 -1.12 35.59 -25.32
C TYR A 208 -1.35 34.53 -24.23
N TYR A 209 -1.15 34.89 -22.95
CA TYR A 209 -1.40 33.97 -21.84
C TYR A 209 -2.87 33.53 -21.76
N TYR A 210 -3.82 34.46 -21.94
CA TYR A 210 -5.23 34.12 -21.94
C TYR A 210 -5.57 33.11 -23.06
N GLN A 211 -4.97 33.24 -24.25
CA GLN A 211 -5.16 32.29 -25.37
C GLN A 211 -4.72 30.88 -25.00
N ILE A 212 -3.44 30.71 -24.66
CA ILE A 212 -2.90 29.37 -24.40
C ILE A 212 -3.57 28.70 -23.19
N LEU A 213 -3.92 29.47 -22.15
CA LEU A 213 -4.58 28.94 -20.95
C LEU A 213 -6.04 28.57 -21.21
N SER A 214 -6.79 29.43 -21.91
CA SER A 214 -8.17 29.13 -22.27
C SER A 214 -8.25 27.92 -23.19
N THR A 215 -7.37 27.80 -24.19
CA THR A 215 -7.30 26.60 -25.02
C THR A 215 -6.93 25.37 -24.20
N PHE A 216 -5.90 25.46 -23.35
CA PHE A 216 -5.48 24.36 -22.50
C PHE A 216 -6.63 23.82 -21.65
N PHE A 217 -7.37 24.67 -20.92
CA PHE A 217 -8.47 24.25 -20.06
C PHE A 217 -9.73 23.76 -20.81
N ASN A 218 -9.79 23.92 -22.13
CA ASN A 218 -10.88 23.40 -22.97
C ASN A 218 -10.44 22.23 -23.88
N LEU A 219 -9.23 21.69 -23.67
CA LEU A 219 -8.74 20.55 -24.44
C LEU A 219 -9.65 19.33 -24.31
N ASN A 220 -9.84 18.63 -25.43
CA ASN A 220 -10.47 17.32 -25.44
C ASN A 220 -9.43 16.20 -25.40
N LEU A 221 -9.26 15.58 -24.23
CA LEU A 221 -8.31 14.48 -24.04
C LEU A 221 -8.89 13.09 -24.34
N ARG A 222 -10.13 13.00 -24.85
CA ARG A 222 -10.77 11.74 -25.25
C ARG A 222 -10.11 11.15 -26.50
N ASP A 223 -10.07 9.82 -26.55
CA ASP A 223 -9.61 9.01 -27.68
C ASP A 223 -10.37 7.67 -27.76
N GLU A 224 -9.96 6.78 -28.65
CA GLU A 224 -10.62 5.48 -28.81
C GLU A 224 -10.58 4.62 -27.53
N THR A 225 -9.46 4.62 -26.81
CA THR A 225 -9.24 3.80 -25.61
C THR A 225 -10.05 4.31 -24.42
N THR A 226 -9.98 5.60 -24.14
CA THR A 226 -10.76 6.26 -23.08
C THR A 226 -12.27 6.16 -23.34
N ASN A 227 -12.71 6.30 -24.60
CA ASN A 227 -14.11 6.05 -24.98
C ASN A 227 -14.53 4.57 -24.81
N LYS A 228 -13.60 3.61 -24.93
CA LYS A 228 -13.87 2.20 -24.62
C LYS A 228 -14.10 2.03 -23.11
N TYR A 229 -13.25 2.63 -22.28
CA TYR A 229 -13.42 2.60 -20.82
C TYR A 229 -14.72 3.27 -20.36
N ASP A 230 -15.10 4.41 -20.96
CA ASP A 230 -16.39 5.07 -20.66
C ASP A 230 -17.58 4.13 -20.91
N LYS A 231 -17.57 3.39 -22.03
CA LYS A 231 -18.62 2.41 -22.35
C LYS A 231 -18.64 1.25 -21.34
N GLN A 232 -17.46 0.76 -20.97
CA GLN A 232 -17.31 -0.32 -19.98
C GLN A 232 -17.81 0.12 -18.61
N LEU A 233 -17.44 1.31 -18.15
CA LEU A 233 -17.89 1.90 -16.89
C LEU A 233 -19.41 2.08 -16.86
N ALA A 234 -20.01 2.61 -17.94
CA ALA A 234 -21.46 2.74 -18.02
C ALA A 234 -22.19 1.39 -17.94
N ALA A 235 -21.63 0.35 -18.57
CA ALA A 235 -22.19 -0.99 -18.54
C ALA A 235 -22.03 -1.65 -17.17
N LEU A 236 -20.86 -1.55 -16.54
CA LEU A 236 -20.60 -2.02 -15.18
C LEU A 236 -21.48 -1.29 -14.15
N ASN A 237 -21.69 0.02 -14.28
CA ASN A 237 -22.57 0.77 -13.39
C ASN A 237 -24.02 0.26 -13.47
N SER A 238 -24.46 -0.13 -14.68
CA SER A 238 -25.78 -0.74 -14.87
C SER A 238 -25.89 -2.11 -14.19
N ILE A 239 -24.82 -2.92 -14.27
CA ILE A 239 -24.74 -4.22 -13.57
C ILE A 239 -24.74 -4.02 -12.06
N TYR A 240 -23.91 -3.10 -11.56
CA TYR A 240 -23.83 -2.74 -10.14
C TYR A 240 -25.21 -2.39 -9.58
N ALA A 241 -25.92 -1.46 -10.24
CA ALA A 241 -27.28 -1.10 -9.87
C ALA A 241 -28.23 -2.30 -9.89
N GLY A 242 -28.10 -3.20 -10.87
CA GLY A 242 -28.86 -4.45 -10.93
C GLY A 242 -28.62 -5.38 -9.74
N TYR A 243 -27.36 -5.57 -9.33
CA TYR A 243 -27.03 -6.37 -8.14
C TYR A 243 -27.56 -5.74 -6.85
N LYS A 244 -27.43 -4.42 -6.69
CA LYS A 244 -27.99 -3.69 -5.55
C LYS A 244 -29.51 -3.86 -5.44
N ALA A 245 -30.23 -3.71 -6.55
CA ALA A 245 -31.68 -3.87 -6.62
C ALA A 245 -32.13 -5.29 -6.26
N ASN A 246 -31.34 -6.32 -6.59
CA ASN A 246 -31.62 -7.72 -6.28
C ASN A 246 -31.16 -8.16 -4.89
N GLY A 247 -30.46 -7.30 -4.14
CA GLY A 247 -29.92 -7.61 -2.80
C GLY A 247 -28.60 -8.38 -2.79
N ASN A 248 -27.93 -8.50 -3.95
CA ASN A 248 -26.64 -9.19 -4.12
C ASN A 248 -25.49 -8.23 -3.76
N GLN A 249 -25.30 -7.99 -2.45
CA GLN A 249 -24.37 -6.97 -1.97
C GLN A 249 -22.91 -7.30 -2.28
N ASP A 250 -22.52 -8.56 -2.13
CA ASP A 250 -21.13 -8.99 -2.33
C ASP A 250 -20.73 -8.89 -3.81
N GLU A 251 -21.60 -9.32 -4.72
CA GLU A 251 -21.38 -9.20 -6.17
C GLU A 251 -21.38 -7.73 -6.62
N ALA A 252 -22.20 -6.88 -5.99
CA ALA A 252 -22.17 -5.44 -6.25
C ALA A 252 -20.83 -4.82 -5.81
N GLU A 253 -20.28 -5.23 -4.66
CA GLU A 253 -18.97 -4.75 -4.20
C GLU A 253 -17.85 -5.15 -5.17
N VAL A 254 -17.86 -6.39 -5.68
CA VAL A 254 -16.91 -6.87 -6.69
C VAL A 254 -16.97 -6.01 -7.95
N VAL A 255 -18.17 -5.76 -8.47
CA VAL A 255 -18.35 -4.92 -9.66
C VAL A 255 -17.90 -3.48 -9.41
N TYR A 256 -18.15 -2.94 -8.22
CA TYR A 256 -17.69 -1.59 -7.85
C TYR A 256 -16.16 -1.50 -7.81
N LYS A 257 -15.47 -2.50 -7.23
CA LYS A 257 -14.00 -2.60 -7.26
C LYS A 257 -13.47 -2.65 -8.69
N LEU A 258 -14.12 -3.41 -9.58
CA LEU A 258 -13.76 -3.46 -11.00
C LEU A 258 -13.98 -2.11 -11.69
N MET A 259 -15.09 -1.41 -11.41
CA MET A 259 -15.33 -0.05 -11.93
C MET A 259 -14.21 0.89 -11.52
N LYS A 260 -13.75 0.85 -10.26
CA LYS A 260 -12.60 1.65 -9.80
C LYS A 260 -11.34 1.37 -10.63
N LYS A 261 -11.00 0.10 -10.88
CA LYS A 261 -9.82 -0.26 -11.68
C LYS A 261 -9.90 0.20 -13.13
N VAL A 262 -11.09 0.13 -13.73
CA VAL A 262 -11.33 0.63 -15.10
C VAL A 262 -11.22 2.15 -15.14
N ASP A 263 -11.75 2.86 -14.14
CA ASP A 263 -11.61 4.32 -14.05
C ASP A 263 -10.17 4.74 -13.81
N SER A 264 -9.42 4.04 -12.94
CA SER A 264 -8.00 4.27 -12.75
C SER A 264 -7.22 4.12 -14.07
N ALA A 265 -7.49 3.08 -14.86
CA ALA A 265 -6.88 2.92 -16.18
C ALA A 265 -7.26 4.06 -17.15
N ARG A 266 -8.51 4.54 -17.11
CA ARG A 266 -8.98 5.70 -17.89
C ARG A 266 -8.25 6.99 -17.47
N ARG A 267 -8.18 7.28 -16.18
CA ARG A 267 -7.52 8.48 -15.62
C ARG A 267 -6.01 8.46 -15.86
N ALA A 268 -5.38 7.29 -15.77
CA ALA A 268 -3.96 7.14 -16.09
C ALA A 268 -3.65 7.65 -17.51
N ILE A 269 -4.44 7.29 -18.52
CA ILE A 269 -4.26 7.78 -19.90
C ILE A 269 -4.41 9.31 -19.99
N VAL A 270 -5.35 9.90 -19.25
CA VAL A 270 -5.53 11.35 -19.22
C VAL A 270 -4.28 12.04 -18.64
N PHE A 271 -3.80 11.58 -17.48
CA PHE A 271 -2.63 12.16 -16.82
C PHE A 271 -1.32 11.88 -17.57
N GLU A 272 -1.25 10.77 -18.31
CA GLU A 272 -0.15 10.45 -19.21
C GLU A 272 -0.03 11.52 -20.31
N LYS A 273 -1.15 11.88 -20.95
CA LYS A 273 -1.21 12.96 -21.96
C LYS A 273 -0.94 14.34 -21.39
N LEU A 274 -1.28 14.56 -20.11
CA LEU A 274 -1.02 15.83 -19.45
C LEU A 274 0.46 16.01 -19.09
N SER A 275 1.17 14.96 -18.65
CA SER A 275 2.46 15.12 -17.97
C SER A 275 3.57 14.11 -18.27
N GLN A 276 3.29 12.94 -18.87
CA GLN A 276 4.26 11.84 -18.95
C GLN A 276 4.85 11.61 -20.33
N LEU A 277 4.05 11.78 -21.38
CA LEU A 277 4.54 11.55 -22.75
C LEU A 277 5.68 12.52 -23.09
N ASP A 278 6.62 12.08 -23.93
CA ASP A 278 7.70 12.91 -24.47
C ASP A 278 7.19 14.24 -25.07
N VAL A 279 5.96 14.21 -25.60
CA VAL A 279 5.21 15.38 -26.06
C VAL A 279 3.85 15.40 -25.35
N ASN A 280 3.79 16.04 -24.19
CA ASN A 280 2.58 16.18 -23.37
C ASN A 280 2.05 17.63 -23.35
N ALA A 281 0.82 17.79 -22.84
CA ALA A 281 0.12 19.07 -22.85
C ALA A 281 0.77 20.12 -21.94
N LEU A 282 1.23 19.76 -20.74
CA LEU A 282 1.80 20.71 -19.78
C LEU A 282 3.21 21.17 -20.17
N ASP A 283 4.05 20.31 -20.74
CA ASP A 283 5.36 20.71 -21.26
C ASP A 283 5.23 21.60 -22.51
N THR A 284 4.23 21.31 -23.36
CA THR A 284 3.89 22.19 -24.48
C THR A 284 3.45 23.55 -23.95
N LEU A 285 2.54 23.59 -22.97
CA LEU A 285 2.09 24.82 -22.35
C LEU A 285 3.25 25.56 -21.66
N PHE A 286 4.16 24.87 -20.98
CA PHE A 286 5.34 25.46 -20.33
C PHE A 286 6.26 26.13 -21.35
N SER A 287 6.52 25.47 -22.48
CA SER A 287 7.31 26.03 -23.58
C SER A 287 6.69 27.31 -24.13
N LEU A 288 5.38 27.29 -24.40
CA LEU A 288 4.62 28.47 -24.84
C LEU A 288 4.62 29.59 -23.79
N ALA A 289 4.42 29.25 -22.51
CA ALA A 289 4.44 30.20 -21.41
C ALA A 289 5.82 30.89 -21.21
N ASN A 290 6.90 30.29 -21.73
CA ASN A 290 8.24 30.90 -21.80
C ASN A 290 8.46 31.74 -23.08
N GLY A 291 7.43 31.95 -23.88
CA GLY A 291 7.44 32.78 -25.07
C GLY A 291 7.76 32.02 -26.36
N ALA A 292 7.68 30.69 -26.35
CA ALA A 292 7.81 29.93 -27.58
C ALA A 292 6.74 30.38 -28.60
N TYR A 293 7.18 30.59 -29.84
CA TYR A 293 6.38 31.13 -30.94
C TYR A 293 5.85 32.56 -30.75
N TYR A 294 6.17 33.26 -29.66
CA TYR A 294 5.83 34.68 -29.53
C TYR A 294 6.58 35.53 -30.57
N THR A 295 5.84 36.37 -31.31
CA THR A 295 6.46 37.38 -32.20
C THR A 295 5.84 38.76 -31.97
N ALA A 296 6.70 39.78 -31.95
CA ALA A 296 6.31 41.20 -31.87
C ALA A 296 5.50 41.67 -33.10
N SER A 297 5.36 40.87 -34.14
CA SER A 297 4.66 41.25 -35.38
C SER A 297 3.54 40.30 -35.77
N GLY A 298 3.15 39.35 -34.91
CA GLY A 298 1.96 38.53 -35.10
C GLY A 298 2.07 37.37 -36.10
N ASN A 299 3.25 37.10 -36.68
CA ASN A 299 3.42 35.93 -37.55
C ASN A 299 3.66 34.70 -36.68
N PHE A 300 2.60 34.02 -36.27
CA PHE A 300 2.66 32.78 -35.49
C PHE A 300 2.75 31.56 -36.42
N LYS A 301 3.36 30.48 -35.91
CA LYS A 301 3.64 29.25 -36.65
C LYS A 301 2.33 28.57 -37.09
N ASP A 302 2.07 28.50 -38.39
CA ASP A 302 0.98 27.69 -38.95
C ASP A 302 1.44 26.24 -39.06
N SER A 303 0.96 25.37 -38.16
CA SER A 303 1.29 23.94 -38.16
C SER A 303 0.86 23.23 -39.46
N SER A 304 -0.05 23.82 -40.25
CA SER A 304 -0.47 23.28 -41.55
C SER A 304 0.60 23.44 -42.66
N SER A 305 1.64 24.25 -42.41
CA SER A 305 2.73 24.51 -43.35
C SER A 305 3.97 23.61 -43.17
N GLU A 306 4.04 22.80 -42.10
CA GLU A 306 5.18 21.92 -41.82
C GLU A 306 4.92 20.47 -42.25
N ASN A 307 5.87 19.87 -42.98
CA ASN A 307 5.82 18.49 -43.52
C ASN A 307 5.76 17.37 -42.46
N ASN A 308 5.69 17.69 -41.15
CA ASN A 308 5.68 16.76 -40.02
C ASN A 308 4.35 16.74 -39.22
N ALA A 309 3.30 17.42 -39.68
CA ALA A 309 1.97 17.46 -39.03
C ALA A 309 1.29 16.10 -38.79
N GLY A 310 1.90 14.99 -39.22
CA GLY A 310 1.41 13.62 -39.04
C GLY A 310 1.84 12.90 -37.75
N SER A 311 2.84 13.39 -36.99
CA SER A 311 3.39 12.66 -35.83
C SER A 311 3.00 13.22 -34.45
N GLU A 312 2.54 14.46 -34.35
CA GLU A 312 2.22 15.08 -33.04
C GLU A 312 0.78 14.77 -32.58
N PRO A 313 0.53 14.57 -31.27
CA PRO A 313 -0.83 14.39 -30.76
C PRO A 313 -1.76 15.58 -31.07
N SER A 314 -3.05 15.32 -31.27
CA SER A 314 -4.02 16.37 -31.64
C SER A 314 -4.17 17.46 -30.59
N TYR A 315 -4.14 17.11 -29.31
CA TYR A 315 -4.25 18.07 -28.20
C TYR A 315 -3.03 19.00 -28.12
N VAL A 316 -1.83 18.53 -28.48
CA VAL A 316 -0.62 19.37 -28.55
C VAL A 316 -0.73 20.37 -29.69
N ARG A 317 -1.16 19.91 -30.86
CA ARG A 317 -1.40 20.78 -32.02
C ARG A 317 -2.45 21.84 -31.71
N GLU A 318 -3.52 21.48 -31.01
CA GLU A 318 -4.57 22.41 -30.60
C GLU A 318 -4.05 23.57 -29.73
N ILE A 319 -3.20 23.29 -28.74
CA ILE A 319 -2.57 24.36 -27.94
C ILE A 319 -1.65 25.22 -28.83
N GLN A 320 -0.83 24.61 -29.68
CA GLN A 320 0.11 25.34 -30.54
C GLN A 320 -0.60 26.23 -31.58
N ASP A 321 -1.71 25.74 -32.15
CA ASP A 321 -2.53 26.44 -33.15
C ASP A 321 -3.43 27.52 -32.54
N SER A 322 -3.60 27.56 -31.22
CA SER A 322 -4.39 28.59 -30.52
C SER A 322 -3.91 30.03 -30.78
N LEU A 323 -2.65 30.16 -31.21
CA LEU A 323 -1.94 31.43 -31.34
C LEU A 323 -2.08 32.10 -32.72
N GLN A 324 -2.95 31.61 -33.61
CA GLN A 324 -3.05 32.14 -34.97
C GLN A 324 -3.77 33.52 -35.03
N TYR A 325 -3.08 34.54 -35.54
CA TYR A 325 -3.68 35.77 -36.05
C TYR A 325 -2.90 36.30 -37.23
N ASP A 326 -3.54 36.37 -38.39
CA ASP A 326 -2.95 36.93 -39.59
C ASP A 326 -3.51 38.35 -39.79
N PHE A 327 -2.66 39.38 -39.66
CA PHE A 327 -3.04 40.76 -39.95
C PHE A 327 -3.29 40.99 -41.47
N GLU A 328 -2.98 40.03 -42.34
CA GLU A 328 -3.09 40.16 -43.80
C GLU A 328 -4.01 39.14 -44.52
N ALA A 329 -4.39 37.99 -43.94
CA ALA A 329 -5.10 36.94 -44.70
C ALA A 329 -6.45 36.46 -44.12
N ALA A 330 -7.52 37.11 -44.58
CA ALA A 330 -8.83 36.49 -44.66
C ALA A 330 -8.89 35.51 -45.85
N SER A 331 -8.71 34.20 -45.64
CA SER A 331 -9.53 33.11 -46.26
C SER A 331 -8.93 31.70 -46.14
N GLY A 332 -9.57 30.84 -45.33
CA GLY A 332 -9.82 29.44 -45.70
C GLY A 332 -9.41 28.34 -44.71
N ALA A 333 -10.38 27.77 -43.96
CA ALA A 333 -10.47 26.34 -43.60
C ALA A 333 -11.82 26.02 -42.91
N SER A 334 -12.61 25.07 -43.45
CA SER A 334 -14.07 25.01 -43.27
C SER A 334 -14.63 24.12 -42.14
N TRP A 335 -13.87 23.22 -41.51
CA TRP A 335 -14.42 22.33 -40.46
C TRP A 335 -13.95 22.69 -39.05
N PHE A 336 -12.70 23.13 -38.90
CA PHE A 336 -12.12 23.70 -37.67
C PHE A 336 -12.82 25.01 -37.25
N GLN A 337 -13.15 25.88 -38.22
CA GLN A 337 -14.01 27.06 -37.96
C GLN A 337 -15.39 26.67 -37.42
N GLY A 338 -15.92 25.49 -37.72
CA GLY A 338 -17.21 25.01 -37.20
C GLY A 338 -17.15 24.65 -35.72
N TRP A 339 -16.08 23.99 -35.29
CA TRP A 339 -15.82 23.67 -33.89
C TRP A 339 -15.46 24.94 -33.08
N MET A 340 -14.63 25.84 -33.62
CA MET A 340 -14.34 27.16 -33.03
C MET A 340 -15.63 27.99 -32.87
N ARG A 341 -16.53 28.01 -33.86
CA ARG A 341 -17.86 28.66 -33.73
C ARG A 341 -18.74 28.05 -32.64
N SER A 342 -18.67 26.73 -32.44
CA SER A 342 -19.44 26.05 -31.40
C SER A 342 -18.95 26.34 -29.97
N LEU A 343 -17.69 26.75 -29.83
CA LEU A 343 -17.05 27.18 -28.58
C LEU A 343 -17.10 28.71 -28.38
N GLY A 344 -17.74 29.47 -29.28
CA GLY A 344 -17.76 30.94 -29.21
C GLY A 344 -16.48 31.63 -29.70
N LEU A 345 -15.58 30.89 -30.35
CA LEU A 345 -14.21 31.29 -30.70
C LEU A 345 -14.05 31.91 -32.10
N SER A 346 -15.13 32.16 -32.86
CA SER A 346 -15.05 33.08 -34.04
C SER A 346 -16.40 33.71 -34.45
N GLN A 347 -16.40 35.04 -34.59
CA GLN A 347 -17.26 35.86 -35.46
C GLN A 347 -16.40 36.92 -36.18
N ASP A 348 -16.87 37.41 -37.34
CA ASP A 348 -16.17 38.29 -38.29
C ASP A 348 -15.47 39.50 -37.61
N SER A 349 -14.20 39.77 -37.94
CA SER A 349 -13.39 40.93 -37.50
C SER A 349 -13.30 41.24 -35.99
N ASP A 350 -13.88 40.42 -35.11
CA ASP A 350 -13.94 40.62 -33.65
C ASP A 350 -13.00 39.65 -32.89
N GLY A 351 -11.72 39.58 -33.27
CA GLY A 351 -10.78 38.57 -32.74
C GLY A 351 -10.30 38.78 -31.30
N TRP A 352 -9.64 37.75 -30.73
CA TRP A 352 -8.93 37.78 -29.43
C TRP A 352 -7.85 38.87 -29.33
N TRP A 353 -7.49 39.45 -30.48
CA TRP A 353 -6.51 40.52 -30.62
C TRP A 353 -7.15 41.90 -30.75
N ARG A 354 -8.49 42.00 -30.75
CA ARG A 354 -9.22 43.28 -30.83
C ARG A 354 -8.83 44.24 -29.71
N VAL A 355 -8.55 43.72 -28.51
CA VAL A 355 -8.09 44.56 -27.39
C VAL A 355 -6.74 45.23 -27.69
N LEU A 356 -5.88 44.60 -28.51
CA LEU A 356 -4.64 45.23 -28.97
C LEU A 356 -4.89 46.27 -30.07
N GLU A 357 -5.84 46.00 -30.97
CA GLU A 357 -6.23 46.96 -32.02
C GLU A 357 -6.87 48.21 -31.41
N GLU A 358 -7.81 48.05 -30.47
CA GLU A 358 -8.43 49.16 -29.72
C GLU A 358 -7.40 49.95 -28.89
N ALA A 359 -6.39 49.29 -28.31
CA ALA A 359 -5.33 49.97 -27.58
C ALA A 359 -4.43 50.81 -28.52
N ASN A 360 -4.14 50.28 -29.72
CA ASN A 360 -3.31 50.96 -30.71
C ASN A 360 -4.03 52.15 -31.38
N GLU A 361 -5.36 52.09 -31.52
CA GLU A 361 -6.17 53.22 -32.00
C GLU A 361 -6.22 54.38 -30.98
N ASN A 362 -6.38 54.08 -29.68
CA ASN A 362 -6.44 55.13 -28.64
C ASN A 362 -5.10 55.86 -28.44
N ASP A 363 -3.95 55.21 -28.66
CA ASP A 363 -2.63 55.86 -28.63
C ASP A 363 -2.38 56.77 -29.85
N SER A 364 -3.20 56.68 -30.91
CA SER A 364 -3.04 57.47 -32.13
C SER A 364 -3.84 58.78 -32.17
N ASP A 365 -4.73 58.99 -31.20
CA ASP A 365 -5.61 60.18 -31.12
C ASP A 365 -5.04 61.32 -30.24
N ASP A 366 -3.89 61.12 -29.58
CA ASP A 366 -3.24 62.13 -28.70
C ASP A 366 -2.08 62.91 -29.35
N ASP A 367 -1.81 62.73 -30.65
CA ASP A 367 -0.66 63.34 -31.37
C ASP A 367 -1.05 64.47 -32.35
N ASP A 368 -1.93 65.39 -31.93
CA ASP A 368 -2.13 66.69 -32.61
C ASP A 368 -1.84 67.84 -31.62
N ASP A 369 -0.55 68.16 -31.38
CA ASP A 369 -0.06 69.52 -31.09
C ASP A 369 1.50 69.58 -31.02
N ASP A 370 2.08 70.10 -32.12
CA ASP A 370 3.29 70.93 -32.30
C ASP A 370 4.70 70.63 -31.67
N ASP A 371 5.69 70.62 -32.59
CA ASP A 371 7.08 71.11 -32.54
C ASP A 371 8.25 70.27 -31.96
N ASP A 372 9.07 69.76 -32.91
CA ASP A 372 10.55 69.71 -33.00
C ASP A 372 11.43 69.38 -31.76
N GLU A 373 12.08 68.21 -31.77
CA GLU A 373 13.55 68.01 -31.86
C GLU A 373 13.96 66.60 -31.36
N ASP A 374 14.60 65.82 -32.24
CA ASP A 374 15.49 64.66 -32.00
C ASP A 374 15.44 63.96 -30.61
N GLU A 375 14.46 63.06 -30.41
CA GLU A 375 14.61 61.92 -29.52
C GLU A 375 14.65 60.62 -30.35
N GLU A 376 15.73 59.85 -30.19
CA GLU A 376 15.85 58.49 -30.70
C GLU A 376 14.65 57.65 -30.24
N ASN A 377 13.70 57.47 -31.15
CA ASN A 377 12.75 56.36 -31.28
C ASN A 377 12.65 55.43 -30.05
N THR A 378 11.94 55.86 -29.00
CA THR A 378 11.60 55.02 -27.84
C THR A 378 10.32 54.20 -28.04
N LYS A 379 9.82 54.05 -29.28
CA LYS A 379 8.63 53.24 -29.63
C LYS A 379 8.88 51.70 -29.59
N ASP A 380 9.86 51.22 -28.83
CA ASP A 380 10.29 49.81 -28.84
C ASP A 380 10.41 49.17 -27.44
N LYS A 381 9.56 49.60 -26.48
CA LYS A 381 9.51 48.99 -25.13
C LYS A 381 8.25 48.16 -24.84
N GLY A 382 7.24 48.19 -25.71
CA GLY A 382 5.96 47.50 -25.53
C GLY A 382 5.87 46.08 -26.13
N ASP A 383 6.85 45.67 -26.94
CA ASP A 383 6.70 44.49 -27.81
C ASP A 383 7.45 43.22 -27.34
N ALA A 384 8.37 43.33 -26.37
CA ALA A 384 9.11 42.18 -25.86
C ALA A 384 8.25 41.31 -24.93
N PHE A 385 8.20 39.99 -25.19
CA PHE A 385 7.46 39.04 -24.35
C PHE A 385 7.89 39.13 -22.88
N LYS A 386 6.91 39.21 -22.00
CA LYS A 386 7.11 39.25 -20.55
C LYS A 386 6.70 37.92 -19.97
N VAL A 387 7.69 37.14 -19.57
CA VAL A 387 7.46 35.87 -18.88
C VAL A 387 6.83 36.13 -17.51
N ASP A 388 5.69 35.51 -17.26
CA ASP A 388 5.03 35.48 -15.96
C ASP A 388 5.57 34.29 -15.13
N SER A 389 6.29 34.61 -14.05
CA SER A 389 6.85 33.60 -13.14
C SER A 389 5.77 32.83 -12.39
N GLY A 390 4.64 33.47 -12.04
CA GLY A 390 3.53 32.81 -11.35
C GLY A 390 2.85 31.76 -12.23
N ILE A 391 2.64 32.06 -13.52
CA ILE A 391 2.09 31.09 -14.48
C ILE A 391 3.07 29.95 -14.71
N THR A 392 4.35 30.24 -14.94
CA THR A 392 5.36 29.19 -15.20
C THR A 392 5.62 28.30 -13.97
N GLU A 393 5.65 28.85 -12.76
CA GLU A 393 5.73 28.08 -11.49
C GLU A 393 4.47 27.22 -11.26
N ALA A 394 3.28 27.75 -11.58
CA ALA A 394 2.03 27.01 -11.48
C ALA A 394 2.01 25.81 -12.45
N ILE A 395 2.49 25.99 -13.69
CA ILE A 395 2.60 24.89 -14.67
C ILE A 395 3.54 23.80 -14.14
N VAL A 396 4.71 24.15 -13.60
CA VAL A 396 5.65 23.18 -13.02
C VAL A 396 5.03 22.42 -11.85
N THR A 397 4.26 23.10 -11.01
CA THR A 397 3.52 22.46 -9.91
C THR A 397 2.48 21.47 -10.45
N CYS A 398 1.73 21.87 -11.49
CA CYS A 398 0.75 20.99 -12.15
C CYS A 398 1.42 19.76 -12.80
N ILE A 399 2.61 19.91 -13.40
CA ILE A 399 3.37 18.76 -13.94
C ILE A 399 3.66 17.74 -12.83
N SER A 400 4.13 18.21 -11.67
CA SER A 400 4.39 17.35 -10.52
C SER A 400 3.10 16.66 -10.02
N ASN A 401 2.02 17.42 -9.84
CA ASN A 401 0.73 16.89 -9.37
C ASN A 401 0.18 15.83 -10.32
N CYS A 402 0.10 16.15 -11.62
CA CYS A 402 -0.35 15.21 -12.65
C CYS A 402 0.54 13.97 -12.75
N SER A 403 1.86 14.10 -12.51
CA SER A 403 2.77 12.96 -12.47
C SER A 403 2.48 12.03 -11.29
N THR A 404 2.21 12.59 -10.11
CA THR A 404 1.80 11.80 -8.94
C THR A 404 0.46 11.09 -9.17
N SER A 405 -0.52 11.78 -9.74
CA SER A 405 -1.80 11.17 -10.10
C SER A 405 -1.64 10.08 -11.16
N TYR A 406 -0.81 10.30 -12.18
CA TYR A 406 -0.48 9.26 -13.16
C TYR A 406 0.09 8.00 -12.51
N ILE A 407 1.09 8.12 -11.64
CA ILE A 407 1.70 6.97 -10.95
C ILE A 407 0.63 6.23 -10.13
N THR A 408 -0.20 6.97 -9.40
CA THR A 408 -1.28 6.40 -8.58
C THR A 408 -2.28 5.63 -9.44
N TYR A 409 -2.86 6.28 -10.45
CA TYR A 409 -3.89 5.68 -11.30
C TYR A 409 -3.34 4.56 -12.21
N SER A 410 -2.10 4.66 -12.68
CA SER A 410 -1.46 3.60 -13.48
C SER A 410 -1.17 2.35 -12.64
N SER A 411 -0.87 2.51 -11.35
CA SER A 411 -0.68 1.39 -10.42
C SER A 411 -2.00 0.71 -10.01
N ASP A 412 -3.07 1.49 -9.88
CA ASP A 412 -4.42 1.00 -9.52
C ASP A 412 -5.23 0.50 -10.73
N GLY A 413 -4.79 0.84 -11.95
CA GLY A 413 -5.46 0.50 -13.20
C GLY A 413 -5.55 -1.00 -13.43
N LEU A 414 -6.57 -1.43 -14.19
CA LEU A 414 -6.68 -2.82 -14.61
C LEU A 414 -5.55 -3.19 -15.60
N ASN A 415 -4.53 -3.89 -15.10
CA ASN A 415 -3.38 -4.35 -15.86
C ASN A 415 -3.09 -5.84 -15.60
N ASP A 416 -2.50 -6.51 -16.60
CA ASP A 416 -2.01 -7.87 -16.45
C ASP A 416 -0.65 -7.82 -15.74
N ILE A 417 -0.66 -8.07 -14.44
CA ILE A 417 0.55 -8.08 -13.59
C ILE A 417 1.14 -9.49 -13.64
N ASP A 418 2.46 -9.62 -13.65
CA ASP A 418 3.16 -10.91 -13.78
C ASP A 418 3.01 -11.86 -12.58
N THR A 419 2.15 -11.54 -11.61
CA THR A 419 1.80 -12.45 -10.51
C THR A 419 0.65 -13.38 -10.92
N VAL A 420 0.59 -14.57 -10.32
CA VAL A 420 -0.48 -15.55 -10.59
C VAL A 420 -1.86 -14.98 -10.25
N LEU A 421 -1.99 -14.30 -9.10
CA LEU A 421 -3.26 -13.68 -8.71
C LEU A 421 -3.58 -12.46 -9.57
N GLY A 422 -2.59 -11.61 -9.89
CA GLY A 422 -2.78 -10.43 -10.73
C GLY A 422 -3.25 -10.81 -12.14
N HIS A 423 -2.63 -11.84 -12.74
CA HIS A 423 -3.05 -12.38 -14.02
C HIS A 423 -4.48 -12.92 -13.99
N ALA A 424 -4.82 -13.71 -12.96
CA ALA A 424 -6.18 -14.24 -12.80
C ALA A 424 -7.22 -13.12 -12.61
N GLU A 425 -6.89 -12.10 -11.80
CA GLU A 425 -7.75 -10.94 -11.60
C GLU A 425 -8.00 -10.22 -12.93
N TYR A 426 -6.94 -9.99 -13.71
CA TYR A 426 -7.03 -9.36 -15.02
C TYR A 426 -7.88 -10.18 -16.00
N GLU A 427 -7.66 -11.50 -16.06
CA GLU A 427 -8.40 -12.39 -16.96
C GLU A 427 -9.90 -12.38 -16.66
N TYR A 428 -10.29 -12.62 -15.40
CA TYR A 428 -11.71 -12.65 -15.03
C TYR A 428 -12.36 -11.27 -15.10
N SER A 429 -11.61 -10.20 -14.80
CA SER A 429 -12.07 -8.82 -15.02
C SER A 429 -12.38 -8.58 -16.50
N THR A 430 -11.48 -9.01 -17.39
CA THR A 430 -11.69 -8.90 -18.84
C THR A 430 -12.92 -9.68 -19.30
N GLN A 431 -13.13 -10.90 -18.78
CA GLN A 431 -14.34 -11.68 -19.07
C GLN A 431 -15.62 -10.97 -18.61
N VAL A 432 -15.60 -10.29 -17.45
CA VAL A 432 -16.74 -9.48 -17.00
C VAL A 432 -16.97 -8.30 -17.95
N LEU A 433 -15.91 -7.61 -18.37
CA LEU A 433 -15.98 -6.47 -19.29
C LEU A 433 -16.51 -6.84 -20.68
N GLU A 434 -16.18 -8.03 -21.18
CA GLU A 434 -16.64 -8.53 -22.48
C GLU A 434 -18.09 -9.01 -22.45
N ASN A 435 -18.58 -9.53 -21.31
CA ASN A 435 -19.92 -10.11 -21.16
C ASN A 435 -20.97 -9.14 -20.60
N THR A 436 -20.75 -7.83 -20.70
CA THR A 436 -21.62 -6.78 -20.14
C THR A 436 -23.04 -6.69 -20.75
N SER A 437 -23.39 -7.56 -21.70
CA SER A 437 -24.66 -7.55 -22.43
C SER A 437 -25.60 -8.69 -21.99
N GLY A 438 -26.34 -8.52 -20.89
CA GLY A 438 -27.70 -9.07 -20.78
C GLY A 438 -27.95 -10.44 -20.15
N ALA A 439 -27.13 -10.95 -19.23
CA ALA A 439 -27.47 -12.07 -18.35
C ALA A 439 -26.71 -11.97 -17.01
N GLU A 440 -27.15 -12.70 -15.98
CA GLU A 440 -26.39 -12.88 -14.73
C GLU A 440 -24.94 -13.20 -15.09
N LEU A 441 -24.01 -12.29 -14.76
CA LEU A 441 -22.61 -12.45 -15.13
C LEU A 441 -22.00 -13.73 -14.55
N GLY A 442 -22.62 -14.33 -13.52
CA GLY A 442 -22.30 -15.66 -13.02
C GLY A 442 -20.83 -15.82 -12.66
N GLY A 443 -20.24 -16.94 -13.11
CA GLY A 443 -18.91 -17.45 -12.72
C GLY A 443 -17.79 -16.40 -12.63
N PRO A 444 -17.53 -15.56 -13.66
CA PRO A 444 -16.48 -14.54 -13.58
C PRO A 444 -16.55 -13.59 -12.39
N VAL A 445 -17.75 -13.12 -12.00
CA VAL A 445 -17.91 -12.25 -10.82
C VAL A 445 -17.67 -13.02 -9.53
N GLU A 446 -18.10 -14.29 -9.49
CA GLU A 446 -17.85 -15.18 -8.36
C GLU A 446 -16.36 -15.52 -8.20
N TYR A 447 -15.65 -15.75 -9.31
CA TYR A 447 -14.20 -15.94 -9.29
C TYR A 447 -13.46 -14.69 -8.83
N LEU A 448 -13.83 -13.50 -9.30
CA LEU A 448 -13.28 -12.24 -8.78
C LEU A 448 -13.55 -12.06 -7.28
N LYS A 449 -14.74 -12.44 -6.81
CA LYS A 449 -15.04 -12.46 -5.37
C LYS A 449 -14.07 -13.35 -4.62
N HIS A 450 -13.83 -14.56 -5.10
CA HIS A 450 -12.87 -15.48 -4.50
C HIS A 450 -11.44 -14.92 -4.53
N ILE A 451 -11.00 -14.30 -5.64
CA ILE A 451 -9.69 -13.67 -5.75
C ILE A 451 -9.52 -12.56 -4.70
N PHE A 452 -10.50 -11.67 -4.56
CA PHE A 452 -10.46 -10.61 -3.55
C PHE A 452 -10.43 -11.17 -2.13
N ASN A 453 -11.24 -12.19 -1.84
CA ASN A 453 -11.20 -12.85 -0.53
C ASN A 453 -9.83 -13.49 -0.25
N ILE A 454 -9.24 -14.16 -1.23
CA ILE A 454 -7.91 -14.76 -1.11
C ILE A 454 -6.85 -13.69 -0.84
N ASN A 455 -6.85 -12.62 -1.63
CA ASN A 455 -5.92 -11.50 -1.49
C ASN A 455 -6.05 -10.79 -0.14
N ASP A 456 -7.29 -10.58 0.33
CA ASP A 456 -7.58 -9.86 1.58
C ASP A 456 -7.48 -10.77 2.83
N GLY A 457 -7.16 -12.05 2.66
CA GLY A 457 -7.09 -13.03 3.76
C GLY A 457 -8.46 -13.35 4.39
N ILE A 458 -9.54 -13.07 3.66
CA ILE A 458 -10.92 -13.34 4.09
C ILE A 458 -11.32 -14.74 3.63
N ILE A 459 -12.00 -15.49 4.51
CA ILE A 459 -12.57 -16.79 4.17
C ILE A 459 -14.09 -16.66 4.26
N ALA A 460 -14.74 -16.49 3.12
CA ALA A 460 -16.20 -16.36 3.05
C ALA A 460 -16.85 -17.58 2.41
N ASP A 461 -16.24 -18.12 1.35
CA ASP A 461 -16.64 -19.37 0.71
C ASP A 461 -15.42 -20.29 0.56
N ALA A 462 -15.06 -20.97 1.66
CA ALA A 462 -13.88 -21.82 1.71
C ALA A 462 -13.84 -22.87 0.58
N ASN A 463 -14.99 -23.43 0.18
CA ASN A 463 -15.05 -24.46 -0.86
C ASN A 463 -14.82 -23.88 -2.26
N GLY A 464 -15.49 -22.77 -2.59
CA GLY A 464 -15.31 -22.07 -3.88
C GLY A 464 -13.91 -21.49 -4.01
N GLU A 465 -13.41 -20.84 -2.96
CA GLU A 465 -12.07 -20.27 -2.89
C GLU A 465 -10.98 -21.36 -3.01
N CYS A 466 -11.12 -22.49 -2.29
CA CYS A 466 -10.21 -23.63 -2.42
C CYS A 466 -10.26 -24.26 -3.81
N SER A 467 -11.44 -24.31 -4.44
CA SER A 467 -11.59 -24.84 -5.79
C SER A 467 -10.87 -23.98 -6.82
N LEU A 468 -10.90 -22.66 -6.69
CA LEU A 468 -10.14 -21.74 -7.56
C LEU A 468 -8.63 -21.89 -7.34
N LEU A 469 -8.21 -21.97 -6.07
CA LEU A 469 -6.79 -22.15 -5.71
C LEU A 469 -6.22 -23.44 -6.31
N GLU A 470 -6.90 -24.58 -6.16
CA GLU A 470 -6.40 -25.88 -6.59
C GLU A 470 -6.52 -26.09 -8.11
N ASN A 471 -7.67 -25.77 -8.71
CA ASN A 471 -7.94 -26.11 -10.10
C ASN A 471 -7.38 -25.10 -11.10
N SER A 472 -7.00 -23.90 -10.65
CA SER A 472 -6.53 -22.83 -11.55
C SER A 472 -5.20 -22.23 -11.08
N LEU A 473 -5.16 -21.62 -9.90
CA LEU A 473 -4.01 -20.81 -9.47
C LEU A 473 -2.76 -21.66 -9.19
N LEU A 474 -2.90 -22.78 -8.48
CA LEU A 474 -1.78 -23.65 -8.15
C LEU A 474 -1.11 -24.23 -9.40
N GLY A 475 -1.92 -24.65 -10.39
CA GLY A 475 -1.40 -25.15 -11.66
C GLY A 475 -0.62 -24.08 -12.44
N LEU A 476 -1.14 -22.85 -12.50
CA LEU A 476 -0.46 -21.72 -13.14
C LEU A 476 0.87 -21.40 -12.44
N ALA A 477 0.86 -21.33 -11.11
CA ALA A 477 2.04 -21.07 -10.29
C ALA A 477 3.13 -22.15 -10.48
N ARG A 478 2.72 -23.43 -10.43
CA ARG A 478 3.62 -24.58 -10.68
C ARG A 478 4.27 -24.48 -12.06
N ASN A 479 3.50 -24.12 -13.09
CA ASN A 479 4.01 -23.99 -14.46
C ASN A 479 5.01 -22.84 -14.58
N LYS A 480 4.68 -21.63 -14.09
CA LYS A 480 5.60 -20.48 -14.12
C LYS A 480 6.91 -20.80 -13.40
N TYR A 481 6.84 -21.35 -12.19
CA TYR A 481 8.02 -21.70 -11.40
C TYR A 481 8.86 -22.79 -12.08
N SER A 482 8.23 -23.88 -12.55
CA SER A 482 8.94 -24.97 -13.25
C SER A 482 9.66 -24.48 -14.50
N SER A 483 9.03 -23.59 -15.28
CA SER A 483 9.62 -23.02 -16.49
C SER A 483 10.83 -22.14 -16.17
N MET A 484 10.78 -21.40 -15.05
CA MET A 484 11.87 -20.53 -14.64
C MET A 484 13.09 -21.34 -14.14
N VAL A 485 12.89 -22.27 -13.20
CA VAL A 485 14.01 -23.04 -12.62
C VAL A 485 14.66 -24.02 -13.60
N ASN A 486 13.91 -24.50 -14.61
CA ASN A 486 14.43 -25.38 -15.65
C ASN A 486 14.81 -24.65 -16.94
N GLY A 487 14.69 -23.31 -16.98
CA GLY A 487 14.93 -22.51 -18.19
C GLY A 487 16.40 -22.29 -18.53
N GLY A 488 17.29 -22.39 -17.53
CA GLY A 488 18.69 -21.98 -17.64
C GLY A 488 18.87 -20.46 -17.66
N ILE A 489 20.06 -19.99 -18.01
CA ILE A 489 20.39 -18.55 -18.10
C ILE A 489 19.43 -17.78 -19.02
N ASP A 490 18.98 -16.61 -18.58
CA ASP A 490 18.15 -15.70 -19.38
C ASP A 490 18.87 -15.31 -20.70
N PRO A 491 18.17 -15.22 -21.85
CA PRO A 491 18.76 -14.75 -23.10
C PRO A 491 19.55 -13.43 -23.01
N GLU A 492 19.15 -12.52 -22.11
CA GLU A 492 19.84 -11.25 -21.87
C GLU A 492 21.28 -11.44 -21.35
N TYR A 493 21.55 -12.53 -20.63
CA TYR A 493 22.85 -12.84 -20.03
C TYR A 493 23.98 -12.92 -21.07
N ASN A 494 23.69 -13.49 -22.25
CA ASN A 494 24.65 -13.58 -23.35
C ASN A 494 24.71 -12.30 -24.20
N SER A 495 23.74 -11.39 -24.04
CA SER A 495 23.66 -10.15 -24.81
C SER A 495 24.50 -9.03 -24.17
N VAL A 496 24.61 -9.04 -22.84
CA VAL A 496 25.39 -8.05 -22.09
C VAL A 496 26.90 -8.35 -22.09
N GLN A 497 27.72 -7.30 -22.02
CA GLN A 497 29.18 -7.39 -21.99
C GLN A 497 29.70 -6.92 -20.62
N GLY A 498 30.61 -7.68 -20.02
CA GLY A 498 31.21 -7.38 -18.73
C GLY A 498 30.57 -8.15 -17.57
N GLU A 499 31.42 -8.54 -16.61
CA GLU A 499 31.04 -9.44 -15.50
C GLU A 499 29.94 -8.85 -14.63
N SER A 500 30.02 -7.55 -14.31
CA SER A 500 29.02 -6.89 -13.46
C SER A 500 27.63 -6.86 -14.10
N ALA A 501 27.52 -6.64 -15.42
CA ALA A 501 26.24 -6.61 -16.11
C ALA A 501 25.60 -8.02 -16.16
N LYS A 502 26.43 -9.05 -16.38
CA LYS A 502 26.01 -10.45 -16.32
C LYS A 502 25.50 -10.84 -14.94
N GLN A 503 26.20 -10.42 -13.90
CA GLN A 503 25.81 -10.63 -12.51
C GLN A 503 24.45 -9.97 -12.21
N SER A 504 24.23 -8.72 -12.64
CA SER A 504 22.92 -8.06 -12.48
C SER A 504 21.78 -8.77 -13.19
N VAL A 505 22.02 -9.38 -14.36
CA VAL A 505 21.01 -10.21 -15.05
C VAL A 505 20.69 -11.47 -14.24
N LEU A 506 21.70 -12.16 -13.70
CA LEU A 506 21.48 -13.34 -12.85
C LEU A 506 20.75 -12.98 -11.55
N GLU A 507 21.08 -11.86 -10.92
CA GLU A 507 20.40 -11.36 -9.71
C GLU A 507 18.93 -11.03 -10.00
N ASN A 508 18.64 -10.38 -11.13
CA ASN A 508 17.27 -10.10 -11.57
C ASN A 508 16.50 -11.41 -11.84
N GLN A 509 17.11 -12.36 -12.55
CA GLN A 509 16.51 -13.66 -12.81
C GLN A 509 16.23 -14.43 -11.51
N THR A 510 17.17 -14.41 -10.56
CA THR A 510 17.01 -15.02 -9.23
C THR A 510 15.85 -14.38 -8.47
N SER A 511 15.78 -13.04 -8.46
CA SER A 511 14.69 -12.29 -7.81
C SER A 511 13.32 -12.66 -8.38
N LYS A 512 13.20 -12.84 -9.71
CA LYS A 512 11.96 -13.29 -10.35
C LYS A 512 11.58 -14.71 -9.91
N THR A 513 12.56 -15.62 -9.84
CA THR A 513 12.34 -17.00 -9.37
C THR A 513 11.88 -17.05 -7.92
N ASP A 514 12.45 -16.22 -7.07
CA ASP A 514 12.07 -16.13 -5.67
C ASP A 514 10.69 -15.49 -5.49
N GLY A 515 10.32 -14.53 -6.33
CA GLY A 515 8.95 -14.03 -6.45
C GLY A 515 7.94 -15.14 -6.78
N LEU A 516 8.22 -15.97 -7.78
CA LEU A 516 7.38 -17.12 -8.14
C LEU A 516 7.30 -18.17 -7.01
N CYS A 517 8.40 -18.38 -6.29
CA CYS A 517 8.44 -19.24 -5.12
C CYS A 517 7.55 -18.68 -3.98
N ALA A 518 7.60 -17.38 -3.73
CA ALA A 518 6.76 -16.71 -2.75
C ALA A 518 5.26 -16.81 -3.10
N GLU A 519 4.90 -16.71 -4.38
CA GLU A 519 3.53 -16.91 -4.84
C GLU A 519 3.03 -18.33 -4.61
N LEU A 520 3.86 -19.35 -4.87
CA LEU A 520 3.54 -20.74 -4.55
C LEU A 520 3.30 -20.92 -3.04
N LYS A 521 4.15 -20.35 -2.19
CA LYS A 521 3.99 -20.38 -0.73
C LYS A 521 2.65 -19.76 -0.32
N PHE A 522 2.36 -18.56 -0.83
CA PHE A 522 1.09 -17.85 -0.58
C PHE A 522 -0.13 -18.68 -0.97
N ILE A 523 -0.12 -19.32 -2.15
CA ILE A 523 -1.23 -20.16 -2.60
C ILE A 523 -1.42 -21.36 -1.67
N LEU A 524 -0.34 -22.00 -1.23
CA LEU A 524 -0.41 -23.16 -0.32
C LEU A 524 -0.90 -22.77 1.07
N ASP A 525 -0.46 -21.64 1.61
CA ASP A 525 -1.00 -21.09 2.86
C ASP A 525 -2.48 -20.76 2.72
N ALA A 526 -2.88 -20.17 1.60
CA ALA A 526 -4.27 -19.88 1.30
C ALA A 526 -5.14 -21.14 1.25
N ILE A 527 -4.61 -22.26 0.71
CA ILE A 527 -5.29 -23.56 0.70
C ILE A 527 -5.35 -24.16 2.11
N LYS A 528 -4.22 -24.19 2.84
CA LYS A 528 -4.15 -24.69 4.23
C LYS A 528 -5.21 -24.03 5.11
N ASN A 529 -5.41 -22.73 4.99
CA ASN A 529 -6.37 -21.99 5.81
C ASN A 529 -7.84 -22.28 5.44
N ARG A 530 -8.12 -22.86 4.27
CA ARG A 530 -9.48 -23.09 3.73
C ARG A 530 -9.90 -24.55 3.68
N LYS A 531 -8.95 -25.48 3.81
CA LYS A 531 -9.16 -26.92 3.63
C LYS A 531 -8.94 -27.67 4.95
N ALA A 532 -9.48 -28.90 5.04
CA ALA A 532 -9.26 -29.76 6.19
C ALA A 532 -7.79 -30.19 6.29
N ALA A 533 -7.26 -30.26 7.52
CA ALA A 533 -5.84 -30.53 7.78
C ALA A 533 -5.31 -31.80 7.08
N ALA A 534 -6.07 -32.90 7.09
CA ALA A 534 -5.67 -34.14 6.42
C ALA A 534 -5.52 -34.00 4.89
N ASP A 535 -6.45 -33.27 4.26
CA ASP A 535 -6.41 -33.06 2.82
C ASP A 535 -5.31 -32.04 2.45
N SER A 536 -5.10 -31.01 3.28
CA SER A 536 -3.98 -30.07 3.15
C SER A 536 -2.64 -30.78 3.24
N LEU A 537 -2.47 -31.69 4.21
CA LEU A 537 -1.24 -32.47 4.36
C LEU A 537 -0.98 -33.36 3.14
N THR A 538 -2.03 -34.00 2.61
CA THR A 538 -1.94 -34.80 1.38
C THR A 538 -1.47 -33.95 0.20
N LEU A 539 -2.03 -32.75 0.04
CA LEU A 539 -1.60 -31.82 -1.01
C LEU A 539 -0.15 -31.38 -0.81
N VAL A 540 0.27 -31.05 0.41
CA VAL A 540 1.65 -30.64 0.69
C VAL A 540 2.64 -31.72 0.29
N TYR A 541 2.37 -32.99 0.61
CA TYR A 541 3.22 -34.11 0.15
C TYR A 541 3.25 -34.26 -1.37
N GLU A 542 2.11 -34.12 -2.06
CA GLU A 542 2.08 -34.12 -3.54
C GLU A 542 2.95 -32.99 -4.11
N VAL A 543 2.89 -31.80 -3.51
CA VAL A 543 3.72 -30.66 -3.92
C VAL A 543 5.20 -30.92 -3.62
N THR A 544 5.54 -31.56 -2.50
CA THR A 544 6.91 -31.95 -2.16
C THR A 544 7.48 -32.87 -3.23
N ASP A 545 6.78 -33.95 -3.58
CA ASP A 545 7.21 -34.89 -4.62
C ASP A 545 7.42 -34.19 -5.98
N TRP A 546 6.50 -33.28 -6.33
CA TRP A 546 6.62 -32.47 -7.55
C TRP A 546 7.87 -31.57 -7.52
N ALA A 547 8.10 -30.85 -6.41
CA ALA A 547 9.22 -29.93 -6.26
C ALA A 547 10.57 -30.66 -6.26
N GLU A 548 10.66 -31.85 -5.63
CA GLU A 548 11.85 -32.70 -5.69
C GLU A 548 12.16 -33.10 -7.14
N GLY A 549 11.13 -33.43 -7.92
CA GLY A 549 11.25 -33.77 -9.34
C GLY A 549 11.86 -32.66 -10.21
N LEU A 550 11.73 -31.38 -9.81
CA LEU A 550 12.29 -30.25 -10.56
C LEU A 550 13.82 -30.28 -10.59
N LYS A 551 14.49 -30.81 -9.56
CA LYS A 551 15.97 -30.86 -9.48
C LYS A 551 16.61 -31.57 -10.67
N VAL A 552 15.90 -32.51 -11.29
CA VAL A 552 16.36 -33.28 -12.46
C VAL A 552 16.36 -32.44 -13.74
N GLY A 553 15.51 -31.41 -13.82
CA GLY A 553 15.34 -30.55 -14.99
C GLY A 553 16.27 -29.33 -15.03
N VAL A 554 16.98 -29.04 -13.93
CA VAL A 554 17.83 -27.85 -13.81
C VAL A 554 19.00 -27.93 -14.79
N VAL A 555 19.09 -26.94 -15.68
CA VAL A 555 20.17 -26.79 -16.66
C VAL A 555 21.47 -26.46 -15.92
N GLN A 556 22.56 -27.14 -16.30
CA GLN A 556 23.87 -26.94 -15.69
C GLN A 556 24.61 -25.76 -16.36
N ASP A 557 24.30 -24.55 -15.90
CA ASP A 557 24.90 -23.29 -16.35
C ASP A 557 25.12 -22.32 -15.16
N ASP A 558 25.48 -21.06 -15.45
CA ASP A 558 25.79 -20.06 -14.43
C ASP A 558 24.58 -19.70 -13.53
N TYR A 559 23.35 -20.07 -13.93
CA TYR A 559 22.13 -19.87 -13.15
C TYR A 559 21.76 -21.08 -12.25
N SER A 560 22.35 -22.25 -12.52
CA SER A 560 22.02 -23.52 -11.84
C SER A 560 22.01 -23.45 -10.32
N SER A 561 23.01 -22.82 -9.69
CA SER A 561 23.10 -22.69 -8.24
C SER A 561 21.91 -21.94 -7.64
N ALA A 562 21.46 -20.85 -8.27
CA ALA A 562 20.32 -20.07 -7.82
C ALA A 562 19.01 -20.85 -7.98
N ALA A 563 18.85 -21.60 -9.08
CA ALA A 563 17.70 -22.47 -9.29
C ALA A 563 17.61 -23.58 -8.23
N TYR A 564 18.73 -24.26 -7.92
CA TYR A 564 18.76 -25.28 -6.86
C TYR A 564 18.43 -24.71 -5.49
N LEU A 565 19.02 -23.56 -5.14
CA LEU A 565 18.76 -22.89 -3.87
C LEU A 565 17.29 -22.51 -3.70
N SER A 566 16.65 -22.00 -4.75
CA SER A 566 15.22 -21.66 -4.71
C SER A 566 14.35 -22.91 -4.50
N ILE A 567 14.66 -24.02 -5.19
CA ILE A 567 13.94 -25.30 -5.02
C ILE A 567 14.12 -25.84 -3.58
N GLU A 568 15.33 -25.79 -3.03
CA GLU A 568 15.61 -26.25 -1.67
C GLU A 568 14.93 -25.39 -0.61
N THR A 569 14.92 -24.07 -0.81
CA THR A 569 14.16 -23.14 0.02
C THR A 569 12.67 -23.47 0.01
N PHE A 570 12.13 -23.82 -1.16
CA PHE A 570 10.73 -24.22 -1.28
C PHE A 570 10.44 -25.56 -0.60
N LEU A 571 11.29 -26.58 -0.78
CA LEU A 571 11.18 -27.87 -0.10
C LEU A 571 11.24 -27.75 1.42
N ASN A 572 12.13 -26.90 1.95
CA ASN A 572 12.23 -26.61 3.37
C ASN A 572 10.95 -25.95 3.91
N TYR A 573 10.36 -25.03 3.13
CA TYR A 573 9.06 -24.47 3.46
C TYR A 573 7.96 -25.55 3.50
N LEU A 574 7.89 -26.43 2.51
CA LEU A 574 6.88 -27.50 2.46
C LEU A 574 7.00 -28.45 3.66
N LYS A 575 8.24 -28.79 4.06
CA LYS A 575 8.51 -29.57 5.26
C LYS A 575 7.95 -28.90 6.52
N LYS A 576 8.28 -27.62 6.73
CA LYS A 576 7.76 -26.83 7.85
C LYS A 576 6.24 -26.73 7.82
N LEU A 577 5.65 -26.52 6.64
CA LEU A 577 4.20 -26.44 6.46
C LEU A 577 3.50 -27.76 6.83
N ALA A 578 4.08 -28.91 6.44
CA ALA A 578 3.58 -30.22 6.81
C ALA A 578 3.64 -30.44 8.34
N GLU A 579 4.75 -30.09 8.97
CA GLU A 579 4.93 -30.17 10.43
C GLU A 579 3.90 -29.30 11.16
N GLU A 580 3.66 -28.07 10.70
CA GLU A 580 2.64 -27.18 11.26
C GLU A 580 1.22 -27.76 11.12
N ILE A 581 0.88 -28.35 9.97
CA ILE A 581 -0.43 -28.98 9.76
C ILE A 581 -0.60 -30.18 10.71
N ILE A 582 0.41 -31.04 10.83
CA ILE A 582 0.40 -32.18 11.76
C ILE A 582 0.27 -31.72 13.21
N ALA A 583 0.98 -30.67 13.60
CA ALA A 583 0.90 -30.11 14.94
C ALA A 583 -0.48 -29.51 15.24
N SER A 584 -1.16 -28.96 14.24
CA SER A 584 -2.48 -28.34 14.39
C SER A 584 -3.63 -29.32 14.58
N ASP A 585 -3.47 -30.59 14.17
CA ASP A 585 -4.50 -31.63 14.26
C ASP A 585 -3.97 -32.90 14.94
N GLU A 586 -4.43 -33.15 16.17
CA GLU A 586 -4.03 -34.29 16.98
C GLU A 586 -4.31 -35.65 16.28
N SER A 587 -5.26 -35.73 15.35
CA SER A 587 -5.53 -36.95 14.60
C SER A 587 -4.41 -37.32 13.62
N LEU A 588 -3.64 -36.33 13.15
CA LEU A 588 -2.51 -36.51 12.23
C LEU A 588 -1.21 -36.84 12.95
N ARG A 589 -1.11 -36.53 14.25
CA ARG A 589 0.07 -36.82 15.05
C ARG A 589 0.25 -38.32 15.24
N SER A 590 1.50 -38.78 15.13
CA SER A 590 1.82 -40.17 15.40
C SER A 590 1.50 -40.52 16.86
N GLU A 591 1.15 -41.79 17.11
CA GLU A 591 0.94 -42.27 18.49
C GLU A 591 2.21 -42.09 19.34
N LEU A 592 3.38 -42.16 18.70
CA LEU A 592 4.68 -41.91 19.34
C LEU A 592 4.78 -40.46 19.85
N ASP A 593 4.39 -39.47 19.06
CA ASP A 593 4.46 -38.06 19.44
C ASP A 593 3.49 -37.75 20.57
N LYS A 594 2.29 -38.36 20.56
CA LYS A 594 1.31 -38.25 21.65
C LYS A 594 1.87 -38.82 22.96
N LEU A 595 2.56 -39.95 22.88
CA LEU A 595 3.19 -40.57 24.04
C LEU A 595 4.36 -39.73 24.58
N ARG A 596 5.16 -39.11 23.70
CA ARG A 596 6.26 -38.21 24.07
C ARG A 596 5.75 -36.94 24.79
N ASP A 597 4.68 -36.32 24.32
CA ASP A 597 4.07 -35.16 25.00
C ASP A 597 3.51 -35.53 26.37
N LYS A 598 2.80 -36.65 26.44
CA LYS A 598 2.26 -37.16 27.70
C LYS A 598 3.37 -37.43 28.72
N LYS A 599 4.54 -37.92 28.27
CA LYS A 599 5.72 -38.07 29.13
C LYS A 599 6.19 -36.72 29.66
N SER A 600 6.30 -35.70 28.81
CA SER A 600 6.71 -34.34 29.17
C SER A 600 5.75 -33.69 30.18
N GLU A 601 4.43 -33.82 29.99
CA GLU A 601 3.44 -33.31 30.96
C GLU A 601 3.53 -34.00 32.32
N LEU A 602 3.69 -35.33 32.34
CA LEU A 602 3.87 -36.07 33.59
C LEU A 602 5.17 -35.68 34.31
N GLN A 603 6.23 -35.34 33.58
CA GLN A 603 7.47 -34.81 34.14
C GLN A 603 7.25 -33.43 34.78
N LYS A 604 6.51 -32.52 34.14
CA LYS A 604 6.14 -31.22 34.73
C LYS A 604 5.32 -31.38 36.01
N GLU A 605 4.37 -32.31 36.06
CA GLU A 605 3.56 -32.57 37.25
C GLU A 605 4.35 -33.26 38.38
N ARG A 606 5.31 -34.13 38.03
CA ARG A 606 6.29 -34.66 38.97
C ARG A 606 7.10 -33.53 39.60
N ASP A 607 7.60 -32.59 38.79
CA ASP A 607 8.45 -31.49 39.26
C ASP A 607 7.67 -30.55 40.19
N LYS A 608 6.40 -30.24 39.87
CA LYS A 608 5.50 -29.53 40.80
C LYS A 608 5.30 -30.25 42.13
N CYS A 609 5.27 -31.59 42.13
CA CYS A 609 5.17 -32.34 43.38
C CYS A 609 6.47 -32.24 44.19
N LEU A 610 7.62 -32.30 43.53
CA LEU A 610 8.93 -32.12 44.17
C LEU A 610 9.08 -30.72 44.77
N ASP A 611 8.65 -29.68 44.06
CA ASP A 611 8.66 -28.29 44.55
C ASP A 611 7.78 -28.10 45.80
N ASN A 612 6.68 -28.85 45.89
CA ASN A 612 5.78 -28.85 47.05
C ASN A 612 6.18 -29.84 48.15
N ASN A 613 7.38 -30.46 48.05
CA ASN A 613 7.87 -31.51 48.96
C ASN A 613 6.94 -32.73 49.07
N ASP A 614 6.08 -32.97 48.07
CA ASP A 614 5.23 -34.15 47.99
C ASP A 614 5.96 -35.32 47.32
N LEU A 615 6.79 -36.01 48.11
CA LEU A 615 7.53 -37.19 47.68
C LEU A 615 6.61 -38.36 47.29
N ALA A 616 5.38 -38.42 47.82
CA ALA A 616 4.42 -39.46 47.48
C ALA A 616 3.77 -39.18 46.12
N GLY A 617 3.45 -37.91 45.83
CA GLY A 617 2.98 -37.42 44.53
C GLY A 617 4.02 -37.59 43.44
N ALA A 618 5.28 -37.20 43.68
CA ALA A 618 6.37 -37.36 42.71
C ALA A 618 6.56 -38.83 42.30
N LYS A 619 6.57 -39.76 43.28
CA LYS A 619 6.70 -41.20 43.02
C LYS A 619 5.52 -41.78 42.23
N LYS A 620 4.33 -41.19 42.35
CA LYS A 620 3.15 -41.57 41.55
C LYS A 620 3.32 -41.17 40.09
N TYR A 621 3.83 -39.96 39.83
CA TYR A 621 4.14 -39.51 38.48
C TYR A 621 5.33 -40.25 37.86
N ASP A 622 6.37 -40.60 38.62
CA ASP A 622 7.46 -41.47 38.15
C ASP A 622 6.95 -42.82 37.63
N ALA A 623 5.98 -43.43 38.32
CA ALA A 623 5.37 -44.68 37.89
C ALA A 623 4.54 -44.51 36.60
N MET A 624 3.92 -43.35 36.40
CA MET A 624 3.18 -43.01 35.18
C MET A 624 4.13 -42.75 34.01
N ILE A 625 5.25 -42.05 34.24
CA ILE A 625 6.32 -41.83 33.25
C ILE A 625 6.89 -43.17 32.79
N ALA A 626 7.22 -44.08 33.72
CA ALA A 626 7.73 -45.40 33.40
C ALA A 626 6.74 -46.28 32.60
N ALA A 627 5.44 -46.08 32.78
CA ALA A 627 4.42 -46.75 31.98
C ALA A 627 4.37 -46.19 30.55
N VAL A 628 4.44 -44.86 30.40
CA VAL A 628 4.50 -44.19 29.09
C VAL A 628 5.80 -44.54 28.35
N ASP A 629 6.93 -44.64 29.05
CA ASP A 629 8.21 -45.08 28.46
C ASP A 629 8.10 -46.47 27.85
N LYS A 630 7.41 -47.39 28.54
CA LYS A 630 7.16 -48.74 28.02
C LYS A 630 6.27 -48.72 26.78
N ASP A 631 5.29 -47.82 26.73
CA ASP A 631 4.42 -47.67 25.56
C ASP A 631 5.21 -47.06 24.37
N ILE A 632 6.10 -46.08 24.62
CA ILE A 632 7.03 -45.52 23.62
C ILE A 632 7.95 -46.62 23.06
N ASP A 633 8.55 -47.42 23.93
CA ASP A 633 9.41 -48.54 23.54
C ASP A 633 8.67 -49.58 22.70
N SER A 634 7.39 -49.82 23.00
CA SER A 634 6.55 -50.78 22.25
C SER A 634 6.15 -50.27 20.86
N GLN A 635 5.95 -48.96 20.71
CA GLN A 635 5.71 -48.31 19.42
C GLN A 635 6.97 -48.31 18.56
N ASN A 636 8.14 -48.02 19.15
CA ASN A 636 9.44 -48.14 18.49
C ASN A 636 9.73 -49.60 18.06
N GLY A 637 9.38 -50.59 18.90
CA GLY A 637 9.62 -52.01 18.65
C GLY A 637 8.66 -52.66 17.64
N SER A 638 7.52 -52.04 17.32
CA SER A 638 6.56 -52.58 16.34
C SER A 638 6.88 -52.18 14.89
N GLY A 639 7.84 -51.26 14.67
CA GLY A 639 8.34 -50.91 13.33
C GLY A 639 9.39 -51.86 12.77
N SER A 640 9.81 -52.88 13.53
CA SER A 640 10.81 -53.87 13.12
C SER A 640 10.29 -55.29 13.29
N GLY A 641 9.72 -55.86 12.24
CA GLY A 641 9.40 -57.29 12.22
C GLY A 641 8.65 -57.76 10.99
N ASP A 642 9.36 -58.21 9.96
CA ASP A 642 9.41 -59.64 9.57
C ASP A 642 10.46 -59.86 8.47
N GLY A 643 11.25 -60.93 8.56
CA GLY A 643 12.19 -61.31 7.49
C GLY A 643 13.52 -61.90 7.96
N SER A 644 13.49 -63.11 8.53
CA SER A 644 14.69 -63.95 8.60
C SER A 644 15.17 -64.33 7.20
N GLY A 645 16.41 -64.01 6.86
CA GLY A 645 17.06 -64.45 5.62
C GLY A 645 18.56 -64.16 5.61
N ASP A 646 19.35 -65.16 5.98
CA ASP A 646 20.80 -65.25 5.73
C ASP A 646 21.09 -65.10 4.22
N GLY A 647 21.98 -64.18 3.85
CA GLY A 647 22.40 -63.98 2.47
C GLY A 647 23.06 -62.62 2.24
N SER A 648 24.39 -62.63 2.14
CA SER A 648 25.22 -61.50 1.70
C SER A 648 24.69 -60.87 0.40
N GLY A 649 24.59 -59.54 0.35
CA GLY A 649 24.20 -58.81 -0.86
C GLY A 649 24.08 -57.32 -0.63
N ASP A 650 25.05 -56.59 -1.16
CA ASP A 650 25.08 -55.16 -1.48
C ASP A 650 23.74 -54.60 -2.01
N GLY A 651 23.42 -53.34 -1.64
CA GLY A 651 22.43 -52.49 -2.31
C GLY A 651 21.16 -52.13 -1.55
N SER A 652 21.13 -50.89 -1.06
CA SER A 652 20.01 -49.93 -1.08
C SER A 652 18.62 -50.36 -0.55
N GLY A 653 18.24 -49.77 0.58
CA GLY A 653 16.86 -49.73 1.08
C GLY A 653 16.64 -48.48 1.94
N GLY A 654 16.06 -47.45 1.33
CA GLY A 654 15.83 -46.13 1.92
C GLY A 654 14.84 -46.12 3.09
N SER A 655 15.29 -45.50 4.17
CA SER A 655 14.52 -44.78 5.17
C SER A 655 15.44 -43.64 5.63
N GLY A 656 14.94 -42.41 5.73
CA GLY A 656 15.71 -41.17 5.73
C GLY A 656 17.01 -41.20 6.54
N SER A 657 18.14 -41.26 5.83
CA SER A 657 19.46 -40.98 6.39
C SER A 657 19.59 -39.46 6.42
N SER A 658 19.84 -38.88 7.59
CA SER A 658 20.20 -37.47 7.69
C SER A 658 21.59 -37.25 7.06
N ILE A 659 21.88 -36.04 6.57
CA ILE A 659 23.22 -35.70 6.05
C ILE A 659 24.28 -35.92 7.15
N SER A 660 23.94 -35.73 8.43
CA SER A 660 24.80 -36.01 9.57
C SER A 660 25.10 -37.51 9.74
N ASP A 661 24.13 -38.40 9.51
CA ASP A 661 24.36 -39.86 9.55
C ASP A 661 25.33 -40.32 8.45
N ASP A 662 25.21 -39.76 7.24
CA ASP A 662 26.11 -40.06 6.12
C ASP A 662 27.54 -39.53 6.36
N LEU A 663 27.67 -38.38 7.03
CA LEU A 663 28.94 -37.78 7.43
C LEU A 663 29.61 -38.59 8.55
N LEU A 664 28.85 -39.03 9.55
CA LEU A 664 29.32 -39.93 10.61
C LEU A 664 29.78 -41.28 10.04
N ALA A 665 29.04 -41.86 9.09
CA ALA A 665 29.45 -43.09 8.42
C ALA A 665 30.79 -42.94 7.67
N LYS A 666 31.02 -41.81 7.00
CA LYS A 666 32.31 -41.50 6.34
C LYS A 666 33.45 -41.32 7.32
N ALA A 667 33.18 -40.75 8.50
CA ALA A 667 34.17 -40.63 9.56
C ALA A 667 34.56 -41.99 10.15
N VAL A 668 33.57 -42.88 10.35
CA VAL A 668 33.80 -44.28 10.75
C VAL A 668 34.73 -44.98 9.76
N ASP A 669 34.46 -44.89 8.46
CA ASP A 669 35.28 -45.53 7.42
C ASP A 669 36.71 -44.96 7.38
N SER A 670 36.86 -43.65 7.56
CA SER A 670 38.16 -42.99 7.59
C SER A 670 39.00 -43.43 8.81
N LEU A 671 38.38 -43.48 10.00
CA LEU A 671 39.03 -43.89 11.25
C LEU A 671 39.37 -45.39 11.30
N GLN A 672 38.62 -46.23 10.59
CA GLN A 672 38.96 -47.65 10.45
C GLN A 672 40.25 -47.87 9.65
N ASN A 673 40.55 -46.99 8.70
CA ASN A 673 41.72 -47.09 7.83
C ASN A 673 42.94 -46.35 8.38
N ASP A 674 42.73 -45.21 9.03
CA ASP A 674 43.76 -44.43 9.72
C ASP A 674 43.17 -43.81 10.99
N ALA A 675 43.69 -44.21 12.15
CA ALA A 675 43.23 -43.69 13.44
C ALA A 675 43.45 -42.17 13.58
N ASN A 676 44.34 -41.57 12.77
CA ASN A 676 44.58 -40.13 12.72
C ASN A 676 44.09 -39.51 11.40
N ALA A 677 43.10 -40.11 10.74
CA ALA A 677 42.49 -39.56 9.55
C ALA A 677 42.11 -38.08 9.77
N ASP A 678 42.28 -37.28 8.71
CA ASP A 678 41.86 -35.88 8.74
C ASP A 678 40.33 -35.82 8.64
N LEU A 679 39.70 -35.44 9.75
CA LEU A 679 38.25 -35.33 9.89
C LEU A 679 37.80 -33.87 9.94
N SER A 680 38.70 -32.90 9.69
CA SER A 680 38.40 -31.47 9.77
C SER A 680 37.21 -31.08 8.91
N ASP A 681 37.15 -31.57 7.68
CA ASP A 681 36.10 -31.22 6.72
C ASP A 681 34.74 -31.80 7.13
N ILE A 682 34.75 -32.96 7.82
CA ILE A 682 33.53 -33.60 8.34
C ILE A 682 33.06 -32.88 9.61
N ALA A 683 33.98 -32.54 10.51
CA ALA A 683 33.70 -31.80 11.73
C ALA A 683 33.21 -30.37 11.43
N GLU A 684 33.79 -29.71 10.43
CA GLU A 684 33.36 -28.39 9.97
C GLU A 684 31.98 -28.47 9.30
N ALA A 685 31.72 -29.46 8.44
CA ALA A 685 30.40 -29.65 7.84
C ALA A 685 29.30 -29.96 8.88
N LEU A 686 29.59 -30.75 9.91
CA LEU A 686 28.62 -30.99 11.00
C LEU A 686 28.40 -29.74 11.86
N SER A 687 29.46 -28.95 12.08
CA SER A 687 29.38 -27.67 12.79
C SER A 687 28.55 -26.65 12.03
N ASP A 688 28.75 -26.53 10.71
CA ASP A 688 28.02 -25.60 9.85
C ASP A 688 26.53 -25.98 9.71
N LEU A 689 26.20 -27.26 9.91
CA LEU A 689 24.82 -27.77 9.94
C LEU A 689 24.13 -27.63 11.30
N GLY A 690 24.85 -27.20 12.35
CA GLY A 690 24.31 -27.05 13.71
C GLY A 690 23.98 -28.38 14.40
N GLU A 691 24.62 -29.47 13.99
CA GLU A 691 24.34 -30.83 14.48
C GLU A 691 25.28 -31.19 15.67
N ASP A 692 25.08 -30.50 16.80
CA ASP A 692 25.93 -30.62 18.00
C ASP A 692 26.01 -32.06 18.56
N GLU A 693 24.88 -32.79 18.54
CA GLU A 693 24.83 -34.19 18.97
C GLU A 693 25.68 -35.10 18.05
N ALA A 694 25.68 -34.84 16.74
CA ALA A 694 26.49 -35.59 15.78
C ALA A 694 27.99 -35.24 15.91
N LEU A 695 28.33 -34.01 16.29
CA LEU A 695 29.70 -33.59 16.57
C LEU A 695 30.25 -34.25 17.84
N ASP A 696 29.40 -34.42 18.85
CA ASP A 696 29.71 -35.20 20.04
C ASP A 696 29.91 -36.68 19.73
N ASP A 697 29.04 -37.28 18.91
CA ASP A 697 29.19 -38.67 18.46
C ASP A 697 30.48 -38.88 17.64
N LEU A 698 30.85 -37.91 16.79
CA LEU A 698 32.10 -37.92 16.03
C LEU A 698 33.34 -37.87 16.95
N LEU A 699 33.30 -37.01 17.97
CA LEU A 699 34.37 -36.91 18.97
C LEU A 699 34.54 -38.24 19.73
N ASP A 700 33.43 -38.79 20.20
CA ASP A 700 33.38 -40.06 20.94
C ASP A 700 33.91 -41.23 20.09
N LEU A 701 33.62 -41.22 18.80
CA LEU A 701 34.10 -42.20 17.82
C LEU A 701 35.62 -42.08 17.57
N ALA A 702 36.14 -40.86 17.42
CA ALA A 702 37.57 -40.60 17.25
C ALA A 702 38.36 -41.02 18.50
N GLU A 703 37.84 -40.73 19.70
CA GLU A 703 38.45 -41.16 20.96
C GLU A 703 38.49 -42.70 21.10
N LYS A 704 37.39 -43.39 20.76
CA LYS A 704 37.33 -44.87 20.78
C LYS A 704 38.26 -45.51 19.76
N SER A 705 38.53 -44.82 18.64
CA SER A 705 39.43 -45.29 17.58
C SER A 705 40.92 -45.07 17.90
N GLY A 706 41.23 -44.31 18.98
CA GLY A 706 42.60 -44.04 19.42
C GLY A 706 43.28 -42.88 18.68
N ALA A 707 42.48 -41.93 18.18
CA ALA A 707 42.99 -40.76 17.46
C ALA A 707 43.96 -39.91 18.30
N GLY A 708 44.92 -39.33 17.60
CA GLY A 708 45.95 -38.46 18.16
C GLY A 708 45.38 -37.11 18.62
N ALA A 709 46.15 -36.42 19.47
CA ALA A 709 45.75 -35.14 20.04
C ALA A 709 45.37 -34.11 18.96
N ASP A 710 46.10 -34.05 17.83
CA ASP A 710 45.84 -33.08 16.77
C ASP A 710 44.48 -33.30 16.07
N THR A 711 44.05 -34.55 15.85
CA THR A 711 42.75 -34.87 15.25
C THR A 711 41.61 -34.59 16.24
N LEU A 712 41.79 -34.95 17.51
CA LEU A 712 40.82 -34.65 18.56
C LEU A 712 40.70 -33.14 18.80
N ASP A 713 41.82 -32.41 18.76
CA ASP A 713 41.84 -30.96 18.89
C ASP A 713 41.25 -30.28 17.65
N GLY A 714 41.37 -30.85 16.45
CA GLY A 714 40.67 -30.39 15.24
C GLY A 714 39.15 -30.47 15.36
N ILE A 715 38.62 -31.61 15.85
CA ILE A 715 37.17 -31.80 16.08
C ILE A 715 36.70 -30.91 17.24
N ARG A 716 37.47 -30.80 18.32
CA ARG A 716 37.17 -29.88 19.43
C ARG A 716 37.24 -28.43 19.01
N ASN A 717 38.15 -28.03 18.12
CA ASN A 717 38.21 -26.66 17.60
C ASN A 717 37.04 -26.36 16.66
N ALA A 718 36.52 -27.34 15.92
CA ALA A 718 35.27 -27.19 15.18
C ALA A 718 34.08 -27.03 16.14
N LYS A 719 34.05 -27.79 17.24
CA LYS A 719 33.07 -27.65 18.33
C LYS A 719 33.21 -26.32 19.10
N ASP A 720 34.44 -25.88 19.34
CA ASP A 720 34.80 -24.70 20.13
C ASP A 720 34.90 -23.43 19.26
N LYS A 721 34.61 -23.54 17.95
CA LYS A 721 34.49 -22.39 17.05
C LYS A 721 33.40 -21.41 17.52
N ASP A 722 32.58 -21.83 18.51
CA ASP A 722 31.53 -21.04 19.15
C ASP A 722 31.72 -20.78 20.68
N THR A 723 32.90 -21.05 21.28
CA THR A 723 33.10 -20.83 22.75
C THR A 723 34.19 -19.84 23.16
N SER A 724 34.71 -19.03 22.24
CA SER A 724 35.46 -17.82 22.58
C SER A 724 34.63 -16.58 22.28
N GLY A 725 34.10 -15.92 23.33
CA GLY A 725 33.36 -14.66 23.25
C GLY A 725 34.19 -13.49 22.69
N GLY A 726 34.44 -13.53 21.38
CA GLY A 726 34.65 -12.35 20.57
C GLY A 726 33.30 -11.71 20.33
N ALA A 727 33.20 -10.40 20.47
CA ALA A 727 32.00 -9.71 20.03
C ALA A 727 31.73 -10.07 18.57
N LEU A 728 30.56 -10.65 18.28
CA LEU A 728 30.09 -10.90 16.91
C LEU A 728 30.45 -9.70 16.03
N SER A 729 31.17 -9.95 14.93
CA SER A 729 31.51 -8.90 13.98
C SER A 729 30.24 -8.43 13.27
N GLU A 730 30.30 -7.29 12.58
CA GLU A 730 29.13 -6.80 11.83
C GLU A 730 28.70 -7.79 10.73
N ASP A 731 29.65 -8.53 10.14
CA ASP A 731 29.39 -9.53 9.11
C ASP A 731 28.76 -10.82 9.70
N ASP A 732 29.15 -11.20 10.92
CA ASP A 732 28.53 -12.33 11.63
C ASP A 732 27.09 -11.99 12.03
N LEU A 733 26.87 -10.76 12.51
CA LEU A 733 25.53 -10.25 12.84
C LEU A 733 24.61 -10.18 11.62
N LEU A 734 25.15 -9.84 10.45
CA LEU A 734 24.42 -9.86 9.18
C LEU A 734 24.08 -11.30 8.77
N SER A 735 25.05 -12.22 8.85
CA SER A 735 24.84 -13.63 8.49
C SER A 735 23.77 -14.29 9.38
N LEU A 736 23.79 -14.00 10.68
CA LEU A 736 22.77 -14.49 11.63
C LEU A 736 21.38 -13.90 11.38
N LEU A 737 21.33 -12.63 11.00
CA LEU A 737 20.08 -11.98 10.58
C LEU A 737 19.52 -12.64 9.32
N GLU A 738 20.35 -12.85 8.31
CA GLU A 738 19.95 -13.47 7.05
C GLU A 738 19.50 -14.91 7.25
N SER A 739 20.15 -15.65 8.16
CA SER A 739 19.71 -16.97 8.61
C SER A 739 18.36 -16.92 9.33
N PHE A 740 18.17 -15.99 10.27
CA PHE A 740 16.94 -15.88 11.06
C PHE A 740 15.71 -15.51 10.23
N PHE A 741 15.86 -14.63 9.24
CA PHE A 741 14.77 -14.21 8.36
C PHE A 741 14.70 -14.99 7.04
N GLY A 742 15.72 -15.76 6.70
CA GLY A 742 15.84 -16.48 5.43
C GLY A 742 15.88 -15.57 4.20
N LYS A 743 16.31 -14.31 4.36
CA LYS A 743 16.36 -13.28 3.31
C LYS A 743 17.41 -12.22 3.64
N SER A 744 17.88 -11.50 2.63
CA SER A 744 18.92 -10.48 2.80
C SER A 744 18.42 -9.27 3.62
N LEU A 745 19.35 -8.47 4.14
CA LEU A 745 19.03 -7.21 4.81
C LEU A 745 18.22 -6.24 3.92
N ASP A 746 18.41 -6.31 2.60
CA ASP A 746 17.72 -5.46 1.64
C ASP A 746 16.27 -5.88 1.37
N ASP A 747 15.92 -7.12 1.69
CA ASP A 747 14.60 -7.70 1.48
C ASP A 747 13.74 -7.75 2.75
N LEU A 748 14.25 -7.28 3.89
CA LEU A 748 13.49 -7.19 5.13
C LEU A 748 12.31 -6.23 4.97
N ASP A 749 11.12 -6.69 5.38
CA ASP A 749 9.95 -5.82 5.42
C ASP A 749 10.06 -4.77 6.55
N MET A 750 9.10 -3.83 6.58
CA MET A 750 9.11 -2.75 7.56
C MET A 750 9.11 -3.24 9.02
N LYS A 751 8.41 -4.34 9.33
CA LYS A 751 8.35 -4.91 10.69
C LYS A 751 9.64 -5.64 11.03
N GLU A 752 10.17 -6.42 10.09
CA GLU A 752 11.38 -7.22 10.26
C GLU A 752 12.59 -6.31 10.52
N LEU A 753 12.73 -5.22 9.76
CA LEU A 753 13.80 -4.24 9.96
C LEU A 753 13.74 -3.60 11.37
N ALA A 754 12.54 -3.32 11.86
CA ALA A 754 12.31 -2.79 13.21
C ALA A 754 12.66 -3.80 14.31
N ILE A 755 12.25 -5.07 14.14
CA ILE A 755 12.54 -6.18 15.05
C ILE A 755 14.05 -6.37 15.21
N VAL A 756 14.79 -6.45 14.08
CA VAL A 756 16.26 -6.59 14.08
C VAL A 756 16.91 -5.40 14.79
N THR A 757 16.50 -4.19 14.44
CA THR A 757 17.12 -2.98 14.99
C THR A 757 16.92 -2.90 16.52
N ALA A 758 15.75 -3.32 17.01
CA ALA A 758 15.48 -3.41 18.44
C ALA A 758 16.35 -4.48 19.12
N ALA A 759 16.46 -5.67 18.54
CA ALA A 759 17.29 -6.76 19.08
C ALA A 759 18.78 -6.38 19.16
N LEU A 760 19.33 -5.80 18.08
CA LEU A 760 20.72 -5.32 18.06
C LEU A 760 20.98 -4.20 19.08
N SER A 761 20.01 -3.31 19.28
CA SER A 761 20.10 -2.25 20.29
C SER A 761 20.14 -2.83 21.72
N LYS A 762 19.35 -3.88 21.98
CA LYS A 762 19.40 -4.63 23.26
C LYS A 762 20.71 -5.40 23.42
N PHE A 763 21.17 -6.06 22.36
CA PHE A 763 22.44 -6.80 22.35
C PHE A 763 23.64 -5.89 22.62
N TYR A 764 23.62 -4.66 22.10
CA TYR A 764 24.61 -3.64 22.46
C TYR A 764 24.61 -3.33 23.96
N ARG A 765 23.43 -3.15 24.58
CA ARG A 765 23.31 -2.88 26.02
C ARG A 765 23.83 -4.04 26.88
N MET A 766 23.89 -5.25 26.34
CA MET A 766 24.47 -6.43 26.97
C MET A 766 26.01 -6.49 26.84
N GLY A 767 26.62 -5.60 26.05
CA GLY A 767 28.07 -5.43 25.95
C GLY A 767 28.66 -5.57 24.54
N ASN A 768 27.85 -5.91 23.53
CA ASN A 768 28.33 -6.10 22.16
C ASN A 768 28.46 -4.77 21.41
N THR A 769 29.69 -4.24 21.32
CA THR A 769 29.94 -2.90 20.72
C THR A 769 29.65 -2.82 19.21
N PRO A 770 29.98 -3.82 18.37
CA PRO A 770 29.64 -3.84 16.94
C PRO A 770 28.15 -3.67 16.63
N ALA A 771 27.26 -4.25 17.45
CA ALA A 771 25.82 -4.17 17.26
C ALA A 771 25.27 -2.74 17.20
N ALA A 772 25.91 -1.77 17.86
CA ALA A 772 25.48 -0.37 17.82
C ALA A 772 25.64 0.29 16.45
N ALA A 773 26.70 -0.06 15.71
CA ALA A 773 26.95 0.53 14.38
C ALA A 773 25.92 0.02 13.37
N LEU A 774 25.65 -1.29 13.39
CA LEU A 774 24.64 -1.91 12.55
C LEU A 774 23.24 -1.38 12.91
N ALA A 775 22.86 -1.36 14.19
CA ALA A 775 21.57 -0.81 14.63
C ALA A 775 21.35 0.64 14.18
N SER A 776 22.37 1.50 14.26
CA SER A 776 22.29 2.89 13.79
C SER A 776 22.13 3.00 12.26
N ARG A 777 22.82 2.14 11.51
CA ARG A 777 22.68 2.03 10.05
C ARG A 777 21.28 1.58 9.65
N LEU A 778 20.74 0.55 10.31
CA LEU A 778 19.39 0.05 10.07
C LEU A 778 18.33 1.08 10.46
N ALA A 779 18.53 1.81 11.55
CA ALA A 779 17.66 2.91 11.93
C ALA A 779 17.65 4.03 10.90
N THR A 780 18.83 4.37 10.34
CA THR A 780 18.92 5.35 9.25
C THR A 780 18.19 4.84 8.01
N LYS A 781 18.41 3.58 7.62
CA LYS A 781 17.73 2.93 6.50
C LYS A 781 16.22 2.96 6.69
N GLY A 782 15.72 2.54 7.85
CA GLY A 782 14.30 2.55 8.19
C GLY A 782 13.66 3.94 8.10
N VAL A 783 14.35 4.97 8.60
CA VAL A 783 13.85 6.35 8.47
C VAL A 783 13.87 6.82 7.02
N THR A 784 14.92 6.53 6.24
CA THR A 784 15.00 6.93 4.82
C THR A 784 14.01 6.19 3.93
N SER A 785 13.60 4.97 4.29
CA SER A 785 12.59 4.19 3.58
C SER A 785 11.16 4.45 4.07
N ASN A 786 10.96 5.49 4.89
CA ASN A 786 9.65 5.87 5.45
C ASN A 786 8.97 4.73 6.25
N ASN A 787 9.76 3.94 6.99
CA ASN A 787 9.28 2.85 7.82
C ASN A 787 8.57 3.38 9.08
N ILE A 788 7.28 3.05 9.20
CA ILE A 788 6.36 3.53 10.26
C ILE A 788 6.78 3.17 11.70
N TYR A 789 7.64 2.17 11.88
CA TYR A 789 8.09 1.73 13.22
C TYR A 789 9.24 2.56 13.78
N PHE A 790 9.89 3.38 12.96
CA PHE A 790 11.01 4.24 13.35
C PHE A 790 10.56 5.67 13.63
N TYR A 791 11.13 6.28 14.66
CA TYR A 791 10.78 7.65 15.04
C TYR A 791 11.94 8.38 15.70
N SER A 792 11.88 9.71 15.76
CA SER A 792 12.89 10.51 16.45
C SER A 792 12.76 10.40 17.96
N GLN A 793 13.86 10.15 18.65
CA GLN A 793 13.92 10.12 20.11
C GLN A 793 13.49 11.46 20.72
N CYS A 794 12.89 11.39 21.92
CA CYS A 794 12.57 12.60 22.68
C CYS A 794 13.86 13.30 23.10
N GLN A 795 14.00 14.59 22.74
CA GLN A 795 15.20 15.36 23.05
C GLN A 795 15.38 15.62 24.56
N GLY A 796 16.63 15.68 25.02
CA GLY A 796 17.03 15.96 26.42
C GLY A 796 17.38 14.71 27.25
N THR A 797 18.00 14.91 28.42
CA THR A 797 18.38 13.81 29.32
C THR A 797 17.14 13.28 30.04
N GLN A 798 16.71 12.06 29.71
CA GLN A 798 15.55 11.39 30.29
C GLN A 798 15.98 10.22 31.17
N SER A 799 15.25 9.96 32.26
CA SER A 799 15.47 8.77 33.11
C SER A 799 14.74 7.52 32.60
N SER A 800 13.90 7.66 31.58
CA SER A 800 13.07 6.61 30.98
C SER A 800 12.91 6.87 29.48
N GLU A 801 12.64 5.82 28.71
CA GLU A 801 12.34 5.95 27.28
C GLU A 801 10.95 6.54 27.05
N TYR A 802 10.81 7.31 25.97
CA TYR A 802 9.59 8.01 25.59
C TYR A 802 9.23 7.69 24.16
N VAL A 803 7.96 7.40 23.94
CA VAL A 803 7.39 7.05 22.63
C VAL A 803 6.58 8.21 22.09
N SER A 804 6.79 8.55 20.82
CA SER A 804 5.98 9.53 20.10
C SER A 804 4.54 9.04 19.99
N LEU A 805 3.58 9.88 20.39
CA LEU A 805 2.15 9.56 20.23
C LEU A 805 1.77 9.43 18.74
N LYS A 806 2.47 10.15 17.84
CA LYS A 806 2.32 9.98 16.38
C LYS A 806 2.70 8.57 15.97
N SER A 807 3.85 8.08 16.43
CA SER A 807 4.37 6.77 16.05
C SER A 807 3.53 5.64 16.61
N ILE A 808 3.01 5.79 17.84
CA ILE A 808 1.98 4.87 18.37
C ILE A 808 0.76 4.85 17.45
N GLY A 809 0.37 6.01 16.91
CA GLY A 809 -0.73 6.10 15.96
C GLY A 809 -0.44 5.40 14.63
N ASP A 810 0.78 5.53 14.14
CA ASP A 810 1.22 4.93 12.87
C ASP A 810 1.28 3.37 12.97
N VAL A 811 1.59 2.81 14.14
CA VAL A 811 1.80 1.36 14.32
C VAL A 811 0.67 0.61 15.03
N THR A 812 -0.39 1.30 15.44
CA THR A 812 -1.56 0.69 16.11
C THR A 812 -2.87 1.07 15.42
N SER A 813 -3.98 0.51 15.91
CA SER A 813 -5.32 0.95 15.49
C SER A 813 -5.74 2.29 16.12
N PHE A 814 -4.91 2.88 16.99
CA PHE A 814 -5.20 4.19 17.57
C PHE A 814 -4.86 5.28 16.57
N ARG A 815 -5.75 6.24 16.38
CA ARG A 815 -5.47 7.42 15.57
C ARG A 815 -4.95 8.52 16.44
N TYR A 816 -3.88 9.15 15.97
CA TYR A 816 -3.25 10.28 16.61
C TYR A 816 -3.76 11.60 16.02
N PHE A 817 -4.18 12.51 16.88
CA PHE A 817 -4.52 13.89 16.54
C PHE A 817 -3.81 14.84 17.51
N TYR A 818 -3.35 16.00 17.03
CA TYR A 818 -2.72 17.02 17.88
C TYR A 818 -3.29 18.40 17.58
N ASP A 819 -3.85 19.02 18.61
CA ASP A 819 -4.33 20.40 18.59
C ASP A 819 -3.22 21.32 19.11
N ASP A 820 -2.52 21.99 18.20
CA ASP A 820 -1.43 22.90 18.58
C ASP A 820 -1.93 24.17 19.29
N THR A 821 -3.20 24.56 19.09
CA THR A 821 -3.80 25.71 19.78
C THR A 821 -4.03 25.39 21.25
N LYS A 822 -4.54 24.18 21.54
CA LYS A 822 -4.83 23.72 22.91
C LYS A 822 -3.68 22.98 23.58
N LYS A 823 -2.62 22.63 22.82
CA LYS A 823 -1.49 21.81 23.28
C LYS A 823 -1.91 20.43 23.81
N ILE A 824 -2.86 19.81 23.10
CA ILE A 824 -3.47 18.54 23.48
C ILE A 824 -3.28 17.51 22.36
N SER A 825 -2.88 16.29 22.71
CA SER A 825 -2.91 15.13 21.82
C SER A 825 -4.07 14.21 22.17
N THR A 826 -4.74 13.69 21.16
CA THR A 826 -5.85 12.74 21.33
C THR A 826 -5.53 11.45 20.59
N MET A 827 -5.66 10.32 21.29
CA MET A 827 -5.50 8.97 20.75
C MET A 827 -6.84 8.25 20.75
N THR A 828 -7.30 7.74 19.60
CA THR A 828 -8.64 7.11 19.47
C THR A 828 -8.60 5.74 18.80
N SER A 829 -9.11 4.69 19.46
CA SER A 829 -9.32 3.35 18.86
C SER A 829 -10.66 2.78 19.31
N GLY A 830 -11.63 2.74 18.40
CA GLY A 830 -13.00 2.33 18.72
C GLY A 830 -13.63 3.23 19.79
N ALA A 831 -14.00 2.65 20.94
CA ALA A 831 -14.58 3.39 22.07
C ALA A 831 -13.53 3.93 23.07
N LYS A 832 -12.23 3.68 22.83
CA LYS A 832 -11.15 4.14 23.70
C LYS A 832 -10.63 5.49 23.20
N ILE A 833 -10.80 6.52 24.01
CA ILE A 833 -10.25 7.87 23.77
C ILE A 833 -9.33 8.21 24.93
N TYR A 834 -8.10 8.61 24.61
CA TYR A 834 -7.13 9.13 25.57
C TYR A 834 -6.66 10.51 25.15
N ILE A 835 -6.78 11.49 26.05
CA ILE A 835 -6.47 12.89 25.77
C ILE A 835 -5.32 13.32 26.69
N PHE A 836 -4.20 13.66 26.07
CA PHE A 836 -2.93 14.00 26.70
C PHE A 836 -2.70 15.51 26.60
N THR A 837 -2.38 16.18 27.70
CA THR A 837 -2.01 17.61 27.67
C THR A 837 -0.50 17.76 27.77
N ASN A 838 0.11 18.54 26.87
CA ASN A 838 1.55 18.78 26.90
C ASN A 838 2.00 19.35 28.25
N GLY A 839 3.06 18.76 28.82
CA GLY A 839 3.59 19.13 30.13
C GLY A 839 2.77 18.65 31.32
N SER A 840 1.68 17.90 31.11
CA SER A 840 0.85 17.33 32.17
C SER A 840 1.05 15.81 32.28
N ASP A 841 1.01 15.30 33.52
CA ASP A 841 0.92 13.88 33.85
C ASP A 841 -0.52 13.41 34.05
N VAL A 842 -1.51 14.21 33.63
CA VAL A 842 -2.93 13.86 33.67
C VAL A 842 -3.43 13.62 32.25
N MET A 843 -4.01 12.44 32.05
CA MET A 843 -4.69 12.04 30.83
C MET A 843 -6.19 11.93 31.10
N TYR A 844 -7.01 12.28 30.12
CA TYR A 844 -8.47 12.19 30.23
C TYR A 844 -8.98 11.05 29.36
N LYS A 845 -9.85 10.20 29.91
CA LYS A 845 -10.54 9.16 29.15
C LYS A 845 -11.87 9.69 28.63
N ASN A 846 -12.22 9.37 27.39
CA ASN A 846 -13.49 9.72 26.74
C ASN A 846 -13.71 11.22 26.46
N SER A 847 -13.48 12.13 27.42
CA SER A 847 -13.76 13.56 27.26
C SER A 847 -12.78 14.45 28.03
N TYR A 848 -12.38 15.58 27.42
CA TYR A 848 -11.43 16.50 28.04
C TYR A 848 -12.06 17.23 29.23
N GLY A 849 -11.42 17.17 30.39
CA GLY A 849 -11.91 17.77 31.64
C GLY A 849 -12.64 16.79 32.57
N GLU A 850 -13.07 15.63 32.08
CA GLU A 850 -13.76 14.58 32.83
C GLU A 850 -12.95 13.25 32.80
N ASP A 851 -13.21 12.33 33.74
CA ASP A 851 -12.57 11.00 33.76
C ASP A 851 -11.02 11.01 33.71
N GLN A 852 -10.43 11.77 34.63
CA GLN A 852 -8.98 11.96 34.78
C GLN A 852 -8.27 10.71 35.29
N GLU A 853 -7.18 10.35 34.62
CA GLU A 853 -6.24 9.32 35.04
C GLU A 853 -4.83 9.89 35.12
N LYS A 854 -4.14 9.58 36.23
CA LYS A 854 -2.76 10.00 36.44
C LYS A 854 -1.80 9.04 35.74
N MET A 855 -0.94 9.57 34.89
CA MET A 855 0.13 8.87 34.19
C MET A 855 1.41 8.79 35.02
N ASN A 856 2.33 7.93 34.60
CA ASN A 856 3.63 7.77 35.25
C ASN A 856 4.55 8.97 35.03
N SER A 857 4.42 9.69 33.92
CA SER A 857 5.22 10.86 33.62
C SER A 857 4.47 11.91 32.80
N PRO A 858 4.87 13.19 32.89
CA PRO A 858 4.30 14.24 32.06
C PRO A 858 4.58 14.03 30.57
N VAL A 859 3.62 14.40 29.73
CA VAL A 859 3.76 14.41 28.26
C VAL A 859 4.84 15.42 27.85
N LYS A 860 5.77 15.01 26.99
CA LYS A 860 6.89 15.86 26.54
C LYS A 860 6.74 16.24 25.08
N LEU A 861 6.97 17.52 24.77
CA LEU A 861 6.94 18.02 23.41
C LEU A 861 8.37 18.08 22.84
N SER A 862 8.63 17.29 21.79
CA SER A 862 9.90 17.24 21.07
C SER A 862 9.60 17.08 19.58
N GLY A 863 9.21 18.19 18.93
CA GLY A 863 8.58 18.18 17.61
C GLY A 863 7.12 17.71 17.68
N VAL A 864 6.92 16.49 18.20
CA VAL A 864 5.61 15.89 18.52
C VAL A 864 5.52 15.51 20.01
N PRO A 865 4.31 15.37 20.58
CA PRO A 865 4.11 14.91 21.94
C PRO A 865 4.50 13.45 22.14
N HIS A 866 5.20 13.18 23.24
CA HIS A 866 5.68 11.88 23.65
C HIS A 866 5.17 11.52 25.05
N ILE A 867 4.89 10.23 25.26
CA ILE A 867 4.56 9.66 26.57
C ILE A 867 5.63 8.68 27.01
N SER A 868 5.72 8.39 28.31
CA SER A 868 6.68 7.39 28.79
C SER A 868 6.37 6.00 28.23
N GLU A 869 7.39 5.17 28.06
CA GLU A 869 7.19 3.78 27.65
C GLU A 869 6.22 3.04 28.60
N ALA A 870 6.34 3.25 29.91
CA ALA A 870 5.46 2.64 30.89
C ALA A 870 3.97 2.97 30.62
N ASP A 871 3.67 4.22 30.29
CA ASP A 871 2.32 4.64 29.91
C ASP A 871 1.92 4.05 28.54
N SER A 872 2.85 4.02 27.58
CA SER A 872 2.64 3.44 26.25
C SER A 872 2.25 1.95 26.31
N VAL A 873 2.94 1.16 27.13
CA VAL A 873 2.65 -0.28 27.33
C VAL A 873 1.29 -0.49 27.98
N VAL A 874 0.94 0.34 28.96
CA VAL A 874 -0.34 0.24 29.66
C VAL A 874 -1.49 0.52 28.70
N TYR A 875 -1.45 1.64 27.97
CA TYR A 875 -2.59 2.12 27.19
C TYR A 875 -2.65 1.57 25.76
N PHE A 876 -1.50 1.31 25.14
CA PHE A 876 -1.39 1.01 23.71
C PHE A 876 -0.71 -0.33 23.40
N LYS A 877 -0.12 -1.00 24.39
CA LYS A 877 0.66 -2.24 24.19
C LYS A 877 1.83 -2.05 23.22
N ILE A 878 2.40 -0.85 23.23
CA ILE A 878 3.59 -0.48 22.46
C ILE A 878 4.76 -0.27 23.41
N GLU A 879 5.84 -0.95 23.11
CA GLU A 879 7.15 -0.79 23.73
C GLU A 879 8.07 0.00 22.80
N THR A 880 9.20 0.44 23.34
CA THR A 880 10.19 1.13 22.52
C THR A 880 11.61 0.69 22.85
N GLU A 881 12.50 0.88 21.88
CA GLU A 881 13.92 0.71 22.08
C GLU A 881 14.67 1.88 21.44
N TYR A 882 15.40 2.62 22.27
CA TYR A 882 16.26 3.71 21.81
C TYR A 882 17.52 3.14 21.16
N VAL A 883 17.76 3.53 19.90
CA VAL A 883 18.91 3.04 19.12
C VAL A 883 20.19 3.75 19.60
N PRO A 884 21.25 3.00 19.94
CA PRO A 884 22.51 3.59 20.39
C PRO A 884 23.18 4.41 19.27
N ASN A 885 23.88 5.48 19.66
CA ASN A 885 24.59 6.38 18.73
C ASN A 885 23.72 6.96 17.61
N SER A 886 22.41 7.11 17.86
CA SER A 886 21.43 7.60 16.90
C SER A 886 20.43 8.53 17.58
N SER A 887 19.80 9.41 16.80
CA SER A 887 18.65 10.22 17.22
C SER A 887 17.31 9.50 17.03
N TYR A 888 17.33 8.23 16.63
CA TYR A 888 16.14 7.45 16.28
C TYR A 888 15.86 6.34 17.28
N ALA A 889 14.60 5.96 17.41
CA ALA A 889 14.12 4.86 18.22
C ALA A 889 13.15 4.01 17.41
N VAL A 890 12.97 2.78 17.87
CA VAL A 890 11.99 1.85 17.30
C VAL A 890 10.85 1.72 18.28
N CYS A 891 9.62 1.71 17.78
CA CYS A 891 8.44 1.29 18.54
C CYS A 891 7.96 -0.05 18.02
N TYR A 892 7.54 -0.94 18.90
CA TYR A 892 7.13 -2.29 18.50
C TYR A 892 6.02 -2.84 19.39
N THR A 893 5.24 -3.75 18.80
CA THR A 893 4.12 -4.44 19.45
C THR A 893 4.61 -5.64 20.27
N THR A 894 3.75 -6.20 21.13
CA THR A 894 4.09 -7.41 21.90
C THR A 894 4.51 -8.62 21.04
N PRO A 895 3.87 -8.93 19.89
CA PRO A 895 4.36 -10.00 19.01
C PRO A 895 5.73 -9.70 18.38
N MET A 896 5.98 -8.45 18.01
CA MET A 896 7.30 -8.02 17.49
C MET A 896 8.39 -8.12 18.56
N LYS A 897 8.04 -7.80 19.82
CA LYS A 897 8.95 -7.99 20.95
C LYS A 897 9.35 -9.45 21.11
N ALA A 898 8.38 -10.37 21.13
CA ALA A 898 8.66 -11.79 21.27
C ALA A 898 9.64 -12.26 20.18
N ARG A 899 9.43 -11.81 18.94
CA ARG A 899 10.33 -12.11 17.82
C ARG A 899 11.70 -11.43 17.91
N ALA A 900 11.76 -10.23 18.47
CA ALA A 900 13.03 -9.55 18.76
C ALA A 900 13.78 -10.22 19.92
N GLU A 901 13.06 -10.80 20.88
CA GLU A 901 13.61 -11.61 21.97
C GLU A 901 14.10 -12.97 21.46
N GLU A 902 13.39 -13.63 20.55
CA GLU A 902 13.85 -14.84 19.85
C GLU A 902 15.16 -14.57 19.09
N PHE A 903 15.23 -13.47 18.33
CA PHE A 903 16.48 -13.11 17.64
C PHE A 903 17.58 -12.70 18.63
N LEU A 904 17.25 -11.99 19.72
CA LEU A 904 18.21 -11.67 20.76
C LEU A 904 18.71 -12.92 21.51
N GLU A 905 17.87 -13.93 21.71
CA GLU A 905 18.24 -15.22 22.28
C GLU A 905 19.19 -15.97 21.34
N LEU A 906 18.92 -15.97 20.03
CA LEU A 906 19.86 -16.47 19.02
C LEU A 906 21.19 -15.72 19.09
N LEU A 907 21.17 -14.38 19.11
CA LEU A 907 22.38 -13.56 19.21
C LEU A 907 23.18 -13.80 20.51
N ASN A 908 22.52 -14.25 21.59
CA ASN A 908 23.16 -14.58 22.86
C ASN A 908 23.54 -16.07 22.96
N SER A 909 23.05 -16.92 22.06
CA SER A 909 23.42 -18.32 21.98
C SER A 909 24.63 -18.56 21.08
N GLN A 910 25.03 -17.55 20.31
CA GLN A 910 26.38 -17.38 19.74
C GLN A 910 27.26 -16.63 20.75
#